data_AF-A0A7S9PVI8-F1
#
_entry.id   AF-A0A7S9PVI8-F1
#
_cell.length_a   1.000
_cell.length_b   1.000
_cell.length_c   1.000
_cell.angle_alpha   90.00
_cell.angle_beta   90.00
_cell.angle_gamma   90.00
#
_symmetry.space_group_name_H-M   'P 1'
#
loop_
_entity.id
_entity.type
_entity.pdbx_description
1 polymer ?
#
loop_
_entity_poly.entity_id
_entity_poly.type
_entity_poly.pdbx_seq_one_letter_code
_entity_poly.pdbx_strand_id
1 'polypeptide(L)'
;MDYLSRCPIPPSDNAVSLSIIDTTSTILAPAKEFVKPVLESHDIWTVPAYAFLIRNLSQNRTIIFDLGVRKDFDSLAPGLVQRIKASGFAVKTEKGVRDSLDEHDIDTSGDNIEAIIWSHCHFDHTGNPSSFDAATALVVGPGVKANLMPGYPTNPESSLLDSDWAGREVIEISFDNTGLKIGQFHAHDYFGDGSFYLLDAPGHAIGHMCALAQVTSHPPSFVFLGADSAHHGAELRPSKWMTLPSRLSCFNGPQVSFCPGDLFEELVPGADKTKPMYRLTDTGSHFNAAVAEETIAKIQELDALDNVFVVLSHDSSLLDIVDFFPKTSIDFIGRGWKEQAKWAFFKDFKPEKHEPTKQGDGTDYIKIRLQLQPHSPSAPAPLRGTVATIKHILKHEGLTALWKGNVPAELLYVCYASIQFSAYRATTLFLQTGLPTRLPDAAESFLAGASSGALATTITYPLDLLRTRFAAQGRTKIYASLRRAVLDIKRDEGLRGFFRGIGPGLAQIVPLMGIFFVAYEGLRVRLAGLNMPWGGGDATAGVAGSVIAKTIVFPLDLVRKRIQVQGPTRGRYVYNDIPEYSSTLRAISTIVRAEGIRGLYKGLPISLIKSAPAGAVTVWTYERSLKVLMGWDAKEARL
;
A
#
# COMPACT_ATOMS: atom_id res chain seq x y z
N MET A 1 -26.00 30.04 -1.88
CA MET A 1 -25.20 30.56 -0.76
C MET A 1 -26.03 30.94 0.46
N ASP A 2 -27.26 31.48 0.32
CA ASP A 2 -28.08 31.95 1.46
C ASP A 2 -28.66 30.86 2.40
N TYR A 3 -28.79 29.61 1.93
CA TYR A 3 -29.31 28.49 2.75
C TYR A 3 -28.26 27.91 3.72
N LEU A 4 -27.00 27.77 3.28
CA LEU A 4 -25.91 27.24 4.12
C LEU A 4 -25.57 28.20 5.28
N SER A 5 -25.63 29.51 5.05
CA SER A 5 -25.52 30.52 6.12
C SER A 5 -26.68 30.50 7.12
N ARG A 6 -27.72 29.71 6.86
CA ARG A 6 -28.94 29.58 7.68
C ARG A 6 -29.20 28.15 8.14
N CYS A 7 -28.28 27.20 7.94
CA CYS A 7 -28.46 25.85 8.48
C CYS A 7 -28.66 25.98 10.01
N PRO A 8 -29.86 25.65 10.52
CA PRO A 8 -30.22 26.00 11.89
C PRO A 8 -29.47 25.07 12.85
N ILE A 9 -28.41 25.60 13.43
CA ILE A 9 -27.80 25.06 14.65
C ILE A 9 -28.15 26.06 15.76
N PRO A 10 -28.89 25.67 16.80
CA PRO A 10 -29.25 26.56 17.89
C PRO A 10 -27.99 27.19 18.49
N PRO A 11 -28.00 28.52 18.75
CA PRO A 11 -26.87 29.15 19.40
C PRO A 11 -26.74 28.64 20.85
N SER A 12 -25.51 28.36 21.26
CA SER A 12 -25.16 28.10 22.65
C SER A 12 -23.88 28.85 23.01
N ASP A 13 -23.81 29.34 24.25
CA ASP A 13 -22.58 29.91 24.80
C ASP A 13 -21.68 28.82 25.41
N ASN A 14 -22.15 27.56 25.48
CA ASN A 14 -21.43 26.43 26.06
C ASN A 14 -20.66 25.66 24.98
N ALA A 15 -19.51 25.10 25.37
CA ALA A 15 -18.70 24.23 24.52
C ALA A 15 -18.14 23.07 25.35
N VAL A 16 -17.96 21.92 24.69
CA VAL A 16 -17.32 20.74 25.28
C VAL A 16 -15.84 20.70 24.90
N SER A 17 -15.02 20.13 25.79
CA SER A 17 -13.69 19.66 25.43
C SER A 17 -13.84 18.30 24.74
N LEU A 18 -13.38 18.20 23.50
CA LEU A 18 -13.46 16.99 22.68
C LEU A 18 -12.06 16.50 22.31
N SER A 19 -11.79 15.21 22.53
CA SER A 19 -10.56 14.54 22.09
C SER A 19 -10.91 13.32 21.23
N ILE A 20 -10.23 13.16 20.09
CA ILE A 20 -10.34 11.96 19.23
C ILE A 20 -9.37 10.91 19.76
N ILE A 21 -9.86 9.71 20.02
CA ILE A 21 -9.06 8.56 20.42
C ILE A 21 -8.87 7.66 19.19
N ASP A 22 -7.60 7.49 18.79
CA ASP A 22 -7.22 6.41 17.89
C ASP A 22 -7.29 5.10 18.68
N THR A 23 -8.25 4.25 18.32
CA THR A 23 -8.46 2.97 19.00
C THR A 23 -7.39 1.94 18.62
N THR A 24 -6.38 2.32 17.83
CA THR A 24 -5.29 1.46 17.33
C THR A 24 -5.79 0.26 16.53
N SER A 25 -7.05 0.33 16.08
CA SER A 25 -7.67 -0.68 15.27
C SER A 25 -7.29 -0.48 13.80
N THR A 26 -7.05 -1.58 13.11
CA THR A 26 -6.84 -1.62 11.67
C THR A 26 -7.73 -2.71 11.12
N ILE A 27 -8.70 -2.29 10.31
CA ILE A 27 -9.71 -3.15 9.70
C ILE A 27 -9.43 -3.18 8.19
N LEU A 28 -9.06 -4.35 7.68
CA LEU A 28 -9.04 -4.63 6.26
C LEU A 28 -10.44 -5.10 5.84
N ALA A 29 -11.10 -4.32 4.99
CA ALA A 29 -12.50 -4.53 4.65
C ALA A 29 -12.72 -4.49 3.12
N PRO A 30 -13.44 -5.46 2.52
CA PRO A 30 -13.75 -5.39 1.09
C PRO A 30 -14.73 -4.24 0.78
N ALA A 31 -14.35 -3.34 -0.12
CA ALA A 31 -15.14 -2.14 -0.48
C ALA A 31 -16.56 -2.48 -0.97
N LYS A 32 -16.72 -3.65 -1.60
CA LYS A 32 -17.99 -4.16 -2.11
C LYS A 32 -19.08 -4.35 -1.04
N GLU A 33 -18.68 -4.49 0.22
CA GLU A 33 -19.59 -4.64 1.36
C GLU A 33 -20.23 -3.30 1.74
N PHE A 34 -19.67 -2.18 1.28
CA PHE A 34 -20.13 -0.84 1.64
C PHE A 34 -20.64 -0.07 0.42
N VAL A 35 -19.88 -0.05 -0.67
CA VAL A 35 -20.11 0.89 -1.77
C VAL A 35 -20.15 0.28 -3.17
N LYS A 36 -20.72 1.07 -4.09
CA LYS A 36 -20.71 0.91 -5.54
C LYS A 36 -20.48 2.27 -6.24
N PRO A 37 -19.84 2.28 -7.43
CA PRO A 37 -19.13 1.16 -8.03
C PRO A 37 -17.86 0.83 -7.24
N VAL A 38 -17.48 -0.45 -7.20
CA VAL A 38 -16.18 -0.85 -6.64
C VAL A 38 -15.11 -0.56 -7.69
N LEU A 39 -14.13 0.26 -7.34
CA LEU A 39 -13.02 0.57 -8.24
C LEU A 39 -11.94 -0.51 -8.09
N GLU A 40 -11.44 -1.07 -9.20
CA GLU A 40 -10.44 -2.16 -9.16
C GLU A 40 -9.15 -1.79 -8.40
N SER A 41 -8.80 -0.50 -8.35
CA SER A 41 -7.61 -0.03 -7.60
C SER A 41 -7.89 0.28 -6.13
N HIS A 42 -9.14 0.13 -5.68
CA HIS A 42 -9.61 0.49 -4.34
C HIS A 42 -10.72 -0.47 -3.90
N ASP A 43 -10.47 -1.78 -4.05
CA ASP A 43 -11.40 -2.87 -3.78
C ASP A 43 -11.28 -3.45 -2.37
N ILE A 44 -10.15 -3.23 -1.69
CA ILE A 44 -9.92 -3.51 -0.27
C ILE A 44 -9.52 -2.21 0.42
N TRP A 45 -10.21 -1.87 1.50
CA TRP A 45 -9.94 -0.71 2.33
C TRP A 45 -9.16 -1.11 3.57
N THR A 46 -8.26 -0.24 4.01
CA THR A 46 -7.63 -0.32 5.33
C THR A 46 -8.12 0.87 6.14
N VAL A 47 -9.01 0.63 7.09
CA VAL A 47 -9.68 1.70 7.84
C VAL A 47 -9.40 1.61 9.35
N PRO A 48 -9.29 2.75 10.04
CA PRO A 48 -9.27 2.81 11.50
C PRO A 48 -10.69 2.70 12.07
N ALA A 49 -10.83 2.69 13.40
CA ALA A 49 -12.05 3.08 14.08
C ALA A 49 -11.73 4.14 15.13
N TYR A 50 -12.52 5.21 15.19
CA TYR A 50 -12.33 6.29 16.15
C TYR A 50 -13.34 6.23 17.29
N ALA A 51 -12.89 6.64 18.47
CA ALA A 51 -13.71 6.90 19.65
C ALA A 51 -13.48 8.33 20.12
N PHE A 52 -14.34 8.85 20.99
CA PHE A 52 -14.26 10.25 21.41
C PHE A 52 -14.44 10.39 22.91
N LEU A 53 -13.55 11.14 23.55
CA LEU A 53 -13.70 11.59 24.94
C LEU A 53 -14.30 13.00 24.93
N ILE A 54 -15.48 13.15 25.52
CA ILE A 54 -16.21 14.42 25.58
C ILE A 54 -16.36 14.84 27.03
N ARG A 55 -15.90 16.06 27.36
CA ARG A 55 -16.01 16.65 28.70
C ARG A 55 -16.78 17.95 28.64
N ASN A 56 -17.94 17.98 29.29
CA ASN A 56 -18.63 19.20 29.61
C ASN A 56 -18.06 19.75 30.93
N LEU A 57 -17.13 20.71 30.81
CA LEU A 57 -16.40 21.26 31.95
C LEU A 57 -17.28 22.17 32.83
N SER A 58 -18.34 22.77 32.29
CA SER A 58 -19.24 23.64 33.07
C SER A 58 -20.15 22.84 34.00
N GLN A 59 -20.57 21.65 33.56
CA GLN A 59 -21.38 20.72 34.36
C GLN A 59 -20.56 19.64 35.08
N ASN A 60 -19.23 19.58 34.83
CA ASN A 60 -18.34 18.51 35.30
C ASN A 60 -18.83 17.09 34.92
N ARG A 61 -19.27 16.93 33.67
CA ARG A 61 -19.78 15.65 33.12
C ARG A 61 -18.86 15.16 32.01
N THR A 62 -18.58 13.87 32.00
CA THR A 62 -17.73 13.24 30.99
C THR A 62 -18.40 12.01 30.42
N ILE A 63 -18.40 11.90 29.09
CA ILE A 63 -18.91 10.75 28.36
C ILE A 63 -17.89 10.27 27.35
N ILE A 64 -18.05 9.01 26.94
CA ILE A 64 -17.32 8.44 25.81
C ILE A 64 -18.32 8.18 24.69
N PHE A 65 -17.98 8.57 23.47
CA PHE A 65 -18.75 8.22 22.27
C PHE A 65 -17.96 7.18 21.46
N ASP A 66 -18.54 5.99 21.34
CA ASP A 66 -17.95 4.74 20.84
C ASP A 66 -16.71 4.24 21.58
N LEU A 67 -16.42 2.94 21.42
CA LEU A 67 -15.27 2.27 22.03
C LEU A 67 -14.34 1.58 21.02
N GLY A 68 -14.65 1.69 19.72
CA GLY A 68 -13.89 1.03 18.67
C GLY A 68 -14.03 -0.49 18.68
N VAL A 69 -13.04 -1.15 18.09
CA VAL A 69 -12.90 -2.61 18.13
C VAL A 69 -12.28 -3.05 19.45
N ARG A 70 -12.80 -4.11 20.07
CA ARG A 70 -12.18 -4.70 21.26
C ARG A 70 -10.81 -5.35 20.95
N LYS A 71 -9.84 -5.25 21.86
CA LYS A 71 -8.52 -5.88 21.72
C LYS A 71 -8.58 -7.42 21.72
N ASP A 72 -9.52 -7.97 22.49
CA ASP A 72 -9.80 -9.39 22.65
C ASP A 72 -10.88 -9.84 21.65
N PHE A 73 -10.68 -9.54 20.37
CA PHE A 73 -11.65 -9.75 19.29
C PHE A 73 -12.29 -11.15 19.28
N ASP A 74 -11.51 -12.19 19.56
CA ASP A 74 -11.99 -13.58 19.59
C ASP A 74 -12.96 -13.91 20.74
N SER A 75 -13.15 -12.99 21.69
CA SER A 75 -14.13 -13.12 22.78
C SER A 75 -15.47 -12.44 22.50
N LEU A 76 -15.67 -11.87 21.31
CA LEU A 76 -17.01 -11.53 20.79
C LEU A 76 -17.88 -12.79 20.69
N ALA A 77 -19.18 -12.58 20.46
CA ALA A 77 -20.12 -13.66 20.21
C ALA A 77 -19.57 -14.61 19.12
N PRO A 78 -19.49 -15.94 19.35
CA PRO A 78 -18.83 -16.86 18.42
C PRO A 78 -19.39 -16.82 17.00
N GLY A 79 -20.72 -16.66 16.86
CA GLY A 79 -21.38 -16.54 15.55
C GLY A 79 -21.00 -15.25 14.79
N LEU A 80 -20.70 -14.16 15.50
CA LEU A 80 -20.18 -12.94 14.91
C LEU A 80 -18.73 -13.12 14.43
N VAL A 81 -17.85 -13.67 15.29
CA VAL A 81 -16.43 -13.90 14.96
C VAL A 81 -16.29 -14.77 13.71
N GLN A 82 -17.08 -15.85 13.61
CA GLN A 82 -17.09 -16.74 12.45
C GLN A 82 -17.52 -16.02 11.17
N ARG A 83 -18.58 -15.20 11.24
CA ARG A 83 -19.04 -14.42 10.07
C ARG A 83 -17.99 -13.42 9.61
N ILE A 84 -17.40 -12.64 10.51
CA ILE A 84 -16.37 -11.65 10.15
C ILE A 84 -15.16 -12.34 9.47
N LYS A 85 -14.68 -13.46 10.05
CA LYS A 85 -13.58 -14.24 9.46
C LYS A 85 -13.93 -14.82 8.09
N ALA A 86 -15.20 -15.18 7.86
CA ALA A 86 -15.67 -15.70 6.57
C ALA A 86 -15.87 -14.61 5.51
N SER A 87 -16.23 -13.38 5.91
CA SER A 87 -16.50 -12.25 5.01
C SER A 87 -15.25 -11.60 4.40
N GLY A 88 -14.04 -12.11 4.71
CA GLY A 88 -12.78 -11.60 4.19
C GLY A 88 -12.27 -10.35 4.92
N PHE A 89 -12.87 -10.01 6.06
CA PHE A 89 -12.36 -8.97 6.94
C PHE A 89 -11.14 -9.48 7.70
N ALA A 90 -10.14 -8.61 7.88
CA ALA A 90 -9.05 -8.87 8.81
C ALA A 90 -8.94 -7.71 9.79
N VAL A 91 -9.03 -8.03 11.08
CA VAL A 91 -9.13 -7.06 12.17
C VAL A 91 -7.92 -7.23 13.07
N LYS A 92 -7.25 -6.12 13.37
CA LYS A 92 -6.17 -6.06 14.36
C LYS A 92 -6.40 -4.86 15.26
N THR A 93 -6.27 -5.03 16.57
CA THR A 93 -6.36 -3.96 17.55
C THR A 93 -5.25 -4.14 18.59
N GLU A 94 -4.50 -3.08 18.87
CA GLU A 94 -3.40 -3.15 19.85
C GLU A 94 -3.86 -2.81 21.27
N LYS A 95 -4.72 -1.80 21.41
CA LYS A 95 -5.25 -1.28 22.67
C LYS A 95 -6.73 -0.97 22.56
N GLY A 96 -7.49 -1.13 23.64
CA GLY A 96 -8.85 -0.59 23.73
C GLY A 96 -8.85 0.87 24.18
N VAL A 97 -10.02 1.52 24.13
CA VAL A 97 -10.21 2.87 24.67
C VAL A 97 -9.86 2.92 26.16
N ARG A 98 -10.28 1.91 26.94
CA ARG A 98 -9.95 1.82 28.37
C ARG A 98 -8.45 1.85 28.63
N ASP A 99 -7.68 1.06 27.89
CA ASP A 99 -6.21 1.01 28.01
C ASP A 99 -5.59 2.39 27.72
N SER A 100 -6.11 3.09 26.71
CA SER A 100 -5.64 4.42 26.33
C SER A 100 -5.92 5.47 27.42
N LEU A 101 -7.06 5.37 28.10
CA LEU A 101 -7.41 6.26 29.22
C LEU A 101 -6.55 5.99 30.46
N ASP A 102 -6.32 4.72 30.78
CA ASP A 102 -5.50 4.31 31.93
C ASP A 102 -4.03 4.73 31.75
N GLU A 103 -3.47 4.62 30.54
CA GLU A 103 -2.09 5.04 30.23
C GLU A 103 -1.82 6.54 30.42
N HIS A 104 -2.89 7.34 30.46
CA HIS A 104 -2.83 8.79 30.62
C HIS A 104 -3.51 9.27 31.90
N ASP A 105 -3.63 8.37 32.89
CA ASP A 105 -4.13 8.64 34.24
C ASP A 105 -5.51 9.33 34.26
N ILE A 106 -6.39 9.02 33.29
CA ILE A 106 -7.77 9.48 33.30
C ILE A 106 -8.58 8.57 34.22
N ASP A 107 -9.13 9.16 35.29
CA ASP A 107 -10.06 8.44 36.16
C ASP A 107 -11.34 8.09 35.40
N THR A 108 -11.63 6.80 35.42
CA THR A 108 -12.63 6.08 34.62
C THR A 108 -13.62 5.35 35.53
N SER A 109 -13.61 5.65 36.83
CA SER A 109 -14.69 5.31 37.76
C SER A 109 -16.02 5.93 37.29
N GLY A 110 -17.14 5.31 37.66
CA GLY A 110 -18.48 5.78 37.27
C GLY A 110 -18.81 7.20 37.75
N ASP A 111 -18.14 7.65 38.82
CA ASP A 111 -18.22 9.05 39.30
C ASP A 111 -17.57 10.06 38.33
N ASN A 112 -16.67 9.60 37.45
CA ASN A 112 -15.92 10.44 36.51
C ASN A 112 -16.35 10.27 35.05
N ILE A 113 -16.80 9.09 34.63
CA ILE A 113 -17.37 8.84 33.30
C ILE A 113 -18.81 8.35 33.46
N GLU A 114 -19.78 9.22 33.20
CA GLU A 114 -21.18 8.94 33.48
C GLU A 114 -21.80 7.95 32.47
N ALA A 115 -21.34 7.96 31.22
CA ALA A 115 -21.89 7.11 30.18
C ALA A 115 -20.92 6.79 29.04
N ILE A 116 -21.10 5.60 28.47
CA ILE A 116 -20.62 5.21 27.14
C ILE A 116 -21.82 5.30 26.19
N ILE A 117 -21.67 6.06 25.12
CA ILE A 117 -22.66 6.17 24.04
C ILE A 117 -22.19 5.29 22.89
N TRP A 118 -22.97 4.28 22.55
CA TRP A 118 -22.80 3.57 21.29
C TRP A 118 -23.54 4.34 20.19
N SER A 119 -22.79 4.80 19.19
CA SER A 119 -23.38 5.33 17.97
C SER A 119 -24.26 4.27 17.31
N HIS A 120 -23.82 3.02 17.32
CA HIS A 120 -24.58 1.85 16.90
C HIS A 120 -23.91 0.54 17.35
N CYS A 121 -24.61 -0.58 17.12
CA CYS A 121 -24.26 -1.90 17.65
C CYS A 121 -23.43 -2.78 16.69
N HIS A 122 -22.38 -2.22 16.07
CA HIS A 122 -21.39 -3.00 15.33
C HIS A 122 -20.11 -3.25 16.15
N PHE A 123 -19.40 -4.33 15.83
CA PHE A 123 -18.28 -4.87 16.61
C PHE A 123 -17.07 -3.92 16.72
N ASP A 124 -16.98 -2.99 15.78
CA ASP A 124 -15.97 -1.96 15.61
C ASP A 124 -16.35 -0.63 16.26
N HIS A 125 -17.48 -0.57 16.96
CA HIS A 125 -17.91 0.58 17.76
C HIS A 125 -18.21 0.22 19.22
N THR A 126 -18.58 -1.05 19.49
CA THR A 126 -19.04 -1.47 20.81
C THR A 126 -17.93 -1.62 21.84
N GLY A 127 -16.71 -1.93 21.40
CA GLY A 127 -15.55 -2.20 22.27
C GLY A 127 -15.84 -3.19 23.40
N ASN A 128 -15.39 -2.87 24.62
CA ASN A 128 -15.64 -3.67 25.82
C ASN A 128 -16.14 -2.78 26.98
N PRO A 129 -17.45 -2.54 27.10
CA PRO A 129 -18.01 -1.76 28.19
C PRO A 129 -17.76 -2.38 29.57
N SER A 130 -17.63 -3.70 29.68
CA SER A 130 -17.36 -4.40 30.94
C SER A 130 -16.01 -4.03 31.57
N SER A 131 -15.13 -3.36 30.82
CA SER A 131 -13.87 -2.78 31.33
C SER A 131 -14.05 -1.43 32.07
N PHE A 132 -15.27 -0.89 32.07
CA PHE A 132 -15.67 0.30 32.84
C PHE A 132 -16.53 -0.09 34.03
N ASP A 133 -16.61 0.81 35.02
CA ASP A 133 -17.43 0.62 36.21
C ASP A 133 -18.91 0.37 35.85
N ALA A 134 -19.60 -0.41 36.67
CA ALA A 134 -21.02 -0.71 36.47
C ALA A 134 -21.92 0.54 36.62
N ALA A 135 -21.44 1.58 37.31
CA ALA A 135 -22.11 2.88 37.40
C ALA A 135 -22.02 3.71 36.10
N THR A 136 -21.08 3.41 35.19
CA THR A 136 -21.08 4.03 33.85
C THR A 136 -22.22 3.45 33.02
N ALA A 137 -23.21 4.29 32.70
CA ALA A 137 -24.37 3.90 31.92
C ALA A 137 -24.00 3.57 30.46
N LEU A 138 -24.84 2.78 29.80
CA LEU A 138 -24.75 2.51 28.37
C LEU A 138 -25.91 3.20 27.63
N VAL A 139 -25.59 4.19 26.81
CA VAL A 139 -26.56 4.92 25.99
C VAL A 139 -26.59 4.33 24.58
N VAL A 140 -27.79 4.02 24.09
CA VAL A 140 -28.03 3.41 22.78
C VAL A 140 -29.14 4.14 22.04
N GLY A 141 -29.17 4.02 20.71
CA GLY A 141 -30.21 4.65 19.90
C GLY A 141 -31.52 3.86 19.82
N PRO A 142 -32.54 4.43 19.17
CA PRO A 142 -33.89 3.88 19.16
C PRO A 142 -33.98 2.43 18.67
N GLY A 143 -34.70 1.58 19.40
CA GLY A 143 -35.02 0.22 18.99
C GLY A 143 -33.94 -0.83 19.29
N VAL A 144 -32.80 -0.46 19.87
CA VAL A 144 -31.74 -1.41 20.25
C VAL A 144 -32.24 -2.38 21.31
N LYS A 145 -32.88 -1.89 22.39
CA LYS A 145 -33.41 -2.74 23.47
C LYS A 145 -34.44 -3.74 22.96
N ALA A 146 -35.30 -3.30 22.04
CA ALA A 146 -36.40 -4.13 21.54
C ALA A 146 -35.94 -5.19 20.53
N ASN A 147 -34.88 -4.93 19.76
CA ASN A 147 -34.49 -5.77 18.62
C ASN A 147 -33.17 -6.52 18.81
N LEU A 148 -32.25 -6.03 19.66
CA LEU A 148 -30.88 -6.54 19.77
C LEU A 148 -30.55 -7.13 21.15
N MET A 149 -31.44 -6.97 22.14
CA MET A 149 -31.30 -7.55 23.47
C MET A 149 -32.31 -8.70 23.67
N PRO A 150 -31.93 -9.81 24.34
CA PRO A 150 -30.67 -10.04 25.04
C PRO A 150 -29.49 -10.44 24.11
N GLY A 151 -28.29 -10.43 24.66
CA GLY A 151 -27.03 -10.71 23.99
C GLY A 151 -26.63 -12.19 24.14
N TYR A 152 -25.46 -12.54 23.63
CA TYR A 152 -24.85 -13.85 23.87
C TYR A 152 -24.29 -13.90 25.32
N PRO A 153 -24.47 -15.01 26.07
CA PRO A 153 -24.97 -16.30 25.62
C PRO A 153 -26.50 -16.50 25.71
N THR A 154 -27.27 -15.57 26.28
CA THR A 154 -28.73 -15.74 26.43
C THR A 154 -29.43 -15.92 25.07
N ASN A 155 -28.99 -15.18 24.06
CA ASN A 155 -29.38 -15.34 22.67
C ASN A 155 -28.16 -15.80 21.83
N PRO A 156 -28.11 -17.09 21.42
CA PRO A 156 -27.00 -17.63 20.63
C PRO A 156 -26.77 -16.96 19.26
N GLU A 157 -27.81 -16.35 18.69
CA GLU A 157 -27.75 -15.66 17.39
C GLU A 157 -27.36 -14.18 17.52
N SER A 158 -27.28 -13.66 18.75
CA SER A 158 -26.93 -12.26 18.97
C SER A 158 -25.47 -12.00 18.61
N SER A 159 -25.23 -10.81 18.07
CA SER A 159 -23.88 -10.31 17.79
C SER A 159 -23.30 -9.52 18.97
N LEU A 160 -24.13 -9.19 19.96
CA LEU A 160 -23.78 -8.47 21.19
C LEU A 160 -23.58 -9.45 22.35
N LEU A 161 -22.97 -8.99 23.45
CA LEU A 161 -22.77 -9.81 24.65
C LEU A 161 -23.65 -9.33 25.81
N ASP A 162 -24.23 -10.26 26.56
CA ASP A 162 -24.95 -9.91 27.80
C ASP A 162 -24.06 -9.18 28.81
N SER A 163 -22.75 -9.45 28.77
CA SER A 163 -21.76 -8.79 29.61
C SER A 163 -21.64 -7.29 29.34
N ASP A 164 -21.99 -6.83 28.14
CA ASP A 164 -21.82 -5.42 27.73
C ASP A 164 -22.72 -4.48 28.54
N TRP A 165 -23.84 -4.97 29.06
CA TRP A 165 -24.76 -4.23 29.94
C TRP A 165 -25.05 -4.91 31.27
N ALA A 166 -24.29 -5.95 31.63
CA ALA A 166 -24.47 -6.62 32.92
C ALA A 166 -24.23 -5.63 34.08
N GLY A 167 -25.24 -5.47 34.94
CA GLY A 167 -25.16 -4.66 36.16
C GLY A 167 -25.14 -3.15 35.96
N ARG A 168 -25.32 -2.64 34.73
CA ARG A 168 -25.35 -1.19 34.43
C ARG A 168 -26.70 -0.74 33.89
N GLU A 169 -26.97 0.55 34.00
CA GLU A 169 -28.14 1.16 33.37
C GLU A 169 -27.96 1.20 31.85
N VAL A 170 -29.00 0.81 31.10
CA VAL A 170 -29.07 1.01 29.65
C VAL A 170 -30.10 2.10 29.37
N ILE A 171 -29.70 3.17 28.72
CA ILE A 171 -30.55 4.31 28.35
C ILE A 171 -30.78 4.26 26.84
N GLU A 172 -32.04 4.17 26.40
CA GLU A 172 -32.38 4.22 24.98
C GLU A 172 -32.92 5.61 24.63
N ILE A 173 -32.26 6.28 23.69
CA ILE A 173 -32.65 7.63 23.27
C ILE A 173 -33.88 7.56 22.37
N SER A 174 -34.80 8.52 22.53
CA SER A 174 -35.94 8.75 21.64
C SER A 174 -35.87 10.17 21.07
N PHE A 175 -36.12 10.27 19.77
CA PHE A 175 -36.12 11.54 19.02
C PHE A 175 -37.54 12.09 18.74
N ASP A 176 -38.59 11.34 19.10
CA ASP A 176 -39.98 11.64 18.72
C ASP A 176 -40.56 12.89 19.40
N ASN A 177 -40.04 13.27 20.56
CA ASN A 177 -40.65 14.26 21.44
C ASN A 177 -39.84 15.56 21.63
N THR A 178 -38.69 15.71 20.96
CA THR A 178 -37.80 16.85 21.23
C THR A 178 -38.19 18.11 20.46
N GLY A 179 -38.77 17.96 19.26
CA GLY A 179 -38.99 19.05 18.30
C GLY A 179 -37.70 19.75 17.81
N LEU A 180 -36.56 19.39 18.39
CA LEU A 180 -35.24 19.96 18.17
C LEU A 180 -34.65 19.38 16.89
N LYS A 181 -34.10 20.25 16.05
CA LYS A 181 -33.42 19.87 14.81
C LYS A 181 -32.09 20.54 14.67
N ILE A 182 -31.14 19.80 14.13
CA ILE A 182 -29.82 20.28 13.69
C ILE A 182 -29.75 20.07 12.18
N GLY A 183 -29.89 21.14 11.40
CA GLY A 183 -30.15 21.02 9.97
C GLY A 183 -31.39 20.15 9.71
N GLN A 184 -31.20 19.01 9.07
CA GLN A 184 -32.26 18.05 8.77
C GLN A 184 -32.37 16.88 9.77
N PHE A 185 -31.48 16.80 10.76
CA PHE A 185 -31.49 15.74 11.76
C PHE A 185 -32.46 16.07 12.89
N HIS A 186 -33.25 15.08 13.33
CA HIS A 186 -33.87 15.15 14.65
C HIS A 186 -32.77 15.01 15.69
N ALA A 187 -32.82 15.83 16.73
CA ALA A 187 -31.73 15.94 17.68
C ALA A 187 -32.21 15.83 19.13
N HIS A 188 -31.30 15.37 19.98
CA HIS A 188 -31.45 15.30 21.42
C HIS A 188 -30.24 15.99 22.07
N ASP A 189 -30.48 17.06 22.83
CA ASP A 189 -29.44 17.76 23.58
C ASP A 189 -29.11 16.96 24.86
N TYR A 190 -27.96 16.31 24.86
CA TYR A 190 -27.58 15.35 25.90
C TYR A 190 -27.22 16.04 27.23
N PHE A 191 -26.56 17.20 27.16
CA PHE A 191 -26.21 17.99 28.35
C PHE A 191 -27.30 19.01 28.73
N GLY A 192 -28.25 19.27 27.83
CA GLY A 192 -29.33 20.23 28.03
C GLY A 192 -28.88 21.69 28.01
N ASP A 193 -27.64 21.95 27.58
CA ASP A 193 -27.02 23.28 27.54
C ASP A 193 -26.59 23.69 26.12
N GLY A 194 -26.95 22.89 25.12
CA GLY A 194 -26.69 23.10 23.71
C GLY A 194 -25.24 22.83 23.26
N SER A 195 -24.39 22.24 24.11
CA SER A 195 -22.98 21.97 23.78
C SER A 195 -22.74 20.62 23.07
N PHE A 196 -23.65 19.65 23.20
CA PHE A 196 -23.53 18.33 22.57
C PHE A 196 -24.90 17.73 22.23
N TYR A 197 -25.11 17.40 20.96
CA TYR A 197 -26.35 16.84 20.45
C TYR A 197 -26.14 15.43 19.91
N LEU A 198 -27.01 14.49 20.28
CA LEU A 198 -27.17 13.23 19.57
C LEU A 198 -28.16 13.43 18.42
N LEU A 199 -27.92 12.79 17.28
CA LEU A 199 -28.64 13.00 16.04
C LEU A 199 -29.19 11.67 15.49
N ASP A 200 -30.46 11.68 15.10
CA ASP A 200 -31.14 10.53 14.50
C ASP A 200 -30.61 10.25 13.07
N ALA A 201 -29.82 9.19 12.93
CA ALA A 201 -29.10 8.87 11.70
C ALA A 201 -29.43 7.44 11.23
N PRO A 202 -30.69 7.12 10.88
CA PRO A 202 -31.11 5.76 10.60
C PRO A 202 -30.54 5.23 9.27
N GLY A 203 -30.66 3.92 9.09
CA GLY A 203 -30.37 3.23 7.83
C GLY A 203 -29.13 2.33 7.90
N HIS A 204 -28.03 2.76 8.51
CA HIS A 204 -26.83 1.93 8.62
C HIS A 204 -27.04 0.73 9.57
N ALA A 205 -27.52 0.99 10.77
CA ALA A 205 -27.84 -0.06 11.74
C ALA A 205 -29.08 0.33 12.56
N ILE A 206 -29.69 -0.65 13.24
CA ILE A 206 -30.76 -0.38 14.21
C ILE A 206 -30.19 0.51 15.32
N GLY A 207 -30.88 1.62 15.60
CA GLY A 207 -30.45 2.61 16.59
C GLY A 207 -29.22 3.41 16.21
N HIS A 208 -28.85 3.48 14.92
CA HIS A 208 -27.70 4.27 14.49
C HIS A 208 -27.90 5.78 14.74
N MET A 209 -26.92 6.40 15.38
CA MET A 209 -26.90 7.82 15.74
C MET A 209 -25.58 8.47 15.35
N CYS A 210 -25.64 9.76 15.02
CA CYS A 210 -24.46 10.62 14.95
C CYS A 210 -24.45 11.57 16.15
N ALA A 211 -23.40 12.38 16.28
CA ALA A 211 -23.38 13.49 17.23
C ALA A 211 -22.86 14.79 16.61
N LEU A 212 -23.23 15.92 17.22
CA LEU A 212 -22.64 17.22 16.94
C LEU A 212 -22.17 17.85 18.25
N ALA A 213 -20.87 18.10 18.35
CA ALA A 213 -20.23 18.71 19.52
C ALA A 213 -19.82 20.15 19.21
N GLN A 214 -20.24 21.11 20.03
CA GLN A 214 -19.74 22.48 19.96
C GLN A 214 -18.39 22.57 20.71
N VAL A 215 -17.31 22.91 20.00
CA VAL A 215 -15.94 22.94 20.57
C VAL A 215 -15.42 24.36 20.83
N THR A 216 -16.03 25.36 20.20
CA THR A 216 -15.84 26.78 20.55
C THR A 216 -17.18 27.49 20.54
N SER A 217 -17.35 28.53 21.36
CA SER A 217 -18.59 29.32 21.40
C SER A 217 -18.50 30.63 20.62
N HIS A 218 -17.33 31.27 20.57
CA HIS A 218 -17.17 32.62 19.98
C HIS A 218 -15.90 32.72 19.12
N PRO A 219 -16.00 32.59 17.77
CA PRO A 219 -17.19 32.17 17.03
C PRO A 219 -17.53 30.68 17.27
N PRO A 220 -18.80 30.26 17.06
CA PRO A 220 -19.20 28.89 17.30
C PRO A 220 -18.64 27.95 16.23
N SER A 221 -18.02 26.86 16.67
CA SER A 221 -17.53 25.81 15.78
C SER A 221 -17.87 24.43 16.32
N PHE A 222 -18.06 23.49 15.40
CA PHE A 222 -18.63 22.19 15.71
C PHE A 222 -17.84 21.06 15.08
N VAL A 223 -17.83 19.91 15.74
CA VAL A 223 -17.31 18.65 15.21
C VAL A 223 -18.48 17.67 15.11
N PHE A 224 -18.71 17.16 13.91
CA PHE A 224 -19.75 16.17 13.64
C PHE A 224 -19.13 14.77 13.71
N LEU A 225 -19.63 13.94 14.63
CA LEU A 225 -19.21 12.56 14.86
C LEU A 225 -20.11 11.65 14.04
N GLY A 226 -19.64 11.22 12.86
CA GLY A 226 -20.48 10.58 11.84
C GLY A 226 -20.63 9.07 11.95
N ALA A 227 -19.82 8.42 12.80
CA ALA A 227 -19.73 6.97 12.91
C ALA A 227 -19.64 6.32 11.51
N ASP A 228 -20.51 5.36 11.22
CA ASP A 228 -20.57 4.60 9.97
C ASP A 228 -21.64 5.10 9.00
N SER A 229 -22.12 6.33 9.18
CA SER A 229 -23.04 6.93 8.19
C SER A 229 -22.42 6.98 6.79
N ALA A 230 -21.09 7.05 6.72
CA ALA A 230 -20.28 6.85 5.53
C ALA A 230 -18.95 6.21 5.97
N HIS A 231 -18.40 5.35 5.13
CA HIS A 231 -17.17 4.59 5.39
C HIS A 231 -15.96 5.20 4.66
N HIS A 232 -16.21 6.09 3.71
CA HIS A 232 -15.19 6.78 2.93
C HIS A 232 -15.64 8.21 2.56
N GLY A 233 -14.71 9.17 2.55
CA GLY A 233 -15.01 10.58 2.22
C GLY A 233 -15.64 10.79 0.83
N ALA A 234 -15.45 9.83 -0.07
CA ALA A 234 -16.01 9.84 -1.42
C ALA A 234 -17.50 9.47 -1.51
N GLU A 235 -18.12 9.03 -0.43
CA GLU A 235 -19.58 8.91 -0.28
C GLU A 235 -20.21 10.27 0.06
N LEU A 236 -19.46 11.15 0.73
CA LEU A 236 -19.90 12.50 1.05
C LEU A 236 -19.58 13.49 -0.08
N ARG A 237 -18.43 13.33 -0.75
CA ARG A 237 -17.85 14.35 -1.63
C ARG A 237 -17.43 13.77 -2.98
N PRO A 238 -17.61 14.51 -4.09
CA PRO A 238 -18.23 15.83 -4.15
C PRO A 238 -19.75 15.76 -3.96
N SER A 239 -20.39 16.91 -3.71
CA SER A 239 -21.83 17.01 -3.49
C SER A 239 -22.40 18.28 -4.12
N LYS A 240 -23.74 18.42 -4.11
CA LYS A 240 -24.42 19.64 -4.56
C LYS A 240 -24.04 20.88 -3.74
N TRP A 241 -23.57 20.68 -2.51
CA TRP A 241 -23.13 21.74 -1.61
C TRP A 241 -21.63 22.00 -1.72
N MET A 242 -20.85 20.96 -2.05
CA MET A 242 -19.39 21.01 -2.13
C MET A 242 -18.90 20.36 -3.42
N THR A 243 -18.81 21.17 -4.49
CA THR A 243 -18.43 20.70 -5.82
C THR A 243 -16.93 20.42 -5.93
N LEU A 244 -16.56 19.46 -6.78
CA LEU A 244 -15.15 19.16 -7.08
C LEU A 244 -14.43 20.41 -7.64
N PRO A 245 -13.37 20.92 -6.98
CA PRO A 245 -12.63 22.07 -7.48
C PRO A 245 -11.76 21.70 -8.69
N SER A 246 -11.46 22.68 -9.55
CA SER A 246 -10.57 22.49 -10.72
C SER A 246 -9.10 22.26 -10.33
N ARG A 247 -8.72 22.57 -9.08
CA ARG A 247 -7.39 22.32 -8.51
C ARG A 247 -7.53 21.76 -7.11
N LEU A 248 -6.84 20.66 -6.86
CA LEU A 248 -6.76 20.01 -5.56
C LEU A 248 -5.35 20.22 -4.98
N SER A 249 -5.28 20.53 -3.68
CA SER A 249 -4.02 20.43 -2.94
C SER A 249 -3.66 18.96 -2.84
N CYS A 250 -2.62 18.56 -3.54
CA CYS A 250 -2.19 17.19 -3.65
C CYS A 250 -1.03 16.94 -2.69
N PHE A 251 -1.36 16.16 -1.65
CA PHE A 251 -0.44 15.47 -0.75
C PHE A 251 0.18 16.38 0.32
N ASN A 252 -0.06 16.02 1.57
CA ASN A 252 0.59 16.62 2.73
C ASN A 252 2.09 16.29 2.68
N GLY A 253 2.87 17.23 2.17
CA GLY A 253 4.33 17.24 2.20
C GLY A 253 4.80 18.70 2.32
N PRO A 254 6.08 18.94 2.67
CA PRO A 254 6.61 20.29 2.89
C PRO A 254 6.60 21.21 1.66
N GLN A 255 6.18 20.70 0.49
CA GLN A 255 5.91 21.49 -0.72
C GLN A 255 4.47 21.22 -1.16
N VAL A 256 3.65 22.27 -1.23
CA VAL A 256 2.28 22.20 -1.76
C VAL A 256 2.37 21.91 -3.27
N SER A 257 2.12 20.66 -3.66
CA SER A 257 1.92 20.27 -5.05
C SER A 257 0.43 20.34 -5.38
N PHE A 258 0.04 21.00 -6.46
CA PHE A 258 -1.35 21.03 -6.92
C PHE A 258 -1.57 19.96 -7.99
N CYS A 259 -2.67 19.19 -7.90
CA CYS A 259 -3.16 18.40 -9.03
C CYS A 259 -4.34 19.09 -9.72
N PRO A 260 -4.47 18.99 -11.05
CA PRO A 260 -5.72 19.31 -11.73
C PRO A 260 -6.84 18.42 -11.19
N GLY A 261 -7.92 19.02 -10.69
CA GLY A 261 -9.12 18.31 -10.24
C GLY A 261 -9.80 17.54 -11.38
N ASP A 262 -9.62 18.02 -12.61
CA ASP A 262 -10.11 17.39 -13.84
C ASP A 262 -9.59 15.94 -14.02
N LEU A 263 -8.46 15.57 -13.39
CA LEU A 263 -7.96 14.19 -13.39
C LEU A 263 -8.88 13.21 -12.66
N PHE A 264 -9.71 13.70 -11.74
CA PHE A 264 -10.62 12.89 -10.94
C PHE A 264 -12.08 12.97 -11.44
N GLU A 265 -12.38 13.81 -12.44
CA GLU A 265 -13.71 13.89 -13.06
C GLU A 265 -14.16 12.56 -13.66
N GLU A 266 -13.22 11.80 -14.24
CA GLU A 266 -13.51 10.48 -14.82
C GLU A 266 -13.96 9.46 -13.77
N LEU A 267 -13.64 9.68 -12.49
CA LEU A 267 -14.06 8.82 -11.39
C LEU A 267 -15.42 9.21 -10.82
N VAL A 268 -15.93 10.41 -11.15
CA VAL A 268 -17.25 10.86 -10.71
C VAL A 268 -18.31 10.33 -11.68
N PRO A 269 -19.39 9.68 -11.20
CA PRO A 269 -20.42 9.13 -12.07
C PRO A 269 -20.99 10.16 -13.05
N GLY A 270 -20.79 9.91 -14.35
CA GLY A 270 -21.23 10.82 -15.43
C GLY A 270 -20.50 12.17 -15.48
N ALA A 271 -19.33 12.28 -14.85
CA ALA A 271 -18.55 13.52 -14.69
C ALA A 271 -19.33 14.66 -14.01
N ASP A 272 -20.38 14.33 -13.24
CA ASP A 272 -21.19 15.30 -12.52
C ASP A 272 -20.52 15.70 -11.21
N LYS A 273 -19.77 16.82 -11.23
CA LYS A 273 -19.02 17.39 -10.09
C LYS A 273 -19.87 17.72 -8.84
N THR A 274 -21.18 17.48 -8.88
CA THR A 274 -22.11 17.70 -7.77
C THR A 274 -22.58 16.39 -7.12
N LYS A 275 -22.07 15.23 -7.56
CA LYS A 275 -22.45 13.91 -7.04
C LYS A 275 -21.27 13.16 -6.44
N PRO A 276 -21.49 12.39 -5.35
CA PRO A 276 -20.43 11.63 -4.73
C PRO A 276 -19.92 10.54 -5.68
N MET A 277 -18.68 10.12 -5.46
CA MET A 277 -18.04 9.10 -6.27
C MET A 277 -18.56 7.70 -5.93
N TYR A 278 -18.81 7.48 -4.64
CA TYR A 278 -19.39 6.26 -4.12
C TYR A 278 -20.86 6.46 -3.72
N ARG A 279 -21.61 5.38 -3.89
CA ARG A 279 -22.97 5.16 -3.40
C ARG A 279 -22.95 3.90 -2.55
N LEU A 280 -23.89 3.74 -1.64
CA LEU A 280 -24.05 2.50 -0.90
C LEU A 280 -24.41 1.35 -1.86
N THR A 281 -23.81 0.19 -1.62
CA THR A 281 -24.23 -1.05 -2.28
C THR A 281 -25.68 -1.40 -1.90
N ASP A 282 -26.37 -2.26 -2.65
CA ASP A 282 -27.75 -2.64 -2.31
C ASP A 282 -27.83 -3.78 -1.27
N THR A 283 -26.74 -4.52 -1.08
CA THR A 283 -26.70 -5.75 -0.27
C THR A 283 -25.50 -5.79 0.68
N GLY A 284 -25.23 -4.66 1.34
CA GLY A 284 -24.02 -4.45 2.12
C GLY A 284 -24.18 -4.61 3.62
N SER A 285 -23.20 -4.09 4.36
CA SER A 285 -23.15 -4.06 5.84
C SER A 285 -24.08 -3.03 6.48
N HIS A 286 -25.09 -2.55 5.76
CA HIS A 286 -26.11 -1.61 6.27
C HIS A 286 -27.48 -2.29 6.37
N PHE A 287 -28.30 -1.83 7.30
CA PHE A 287 -29.64 -2.33 7.55
C PHE A 287 -30.64 -1.92 6.43
N ASN A 288 -30.52 -0.71 5.92
CA ASN A 288 -31.33 -0.17 4.82
C ASN A 288 -30.55 0.90 4.04
N ALA A 289 -30.10 0.53 2.83
CA ALA A 289 -29.29 1.39 1.95
C ALA A 289 -29.96 2.72 1.62
N ALA A 290 -31.27 2.70 1.32
CA ALA A 290 -31.99 3.89 0.87
C ALA A 290 -32.11 4.93 2.00
N VAL A 291 -32.44 4.46 3.21
CA VAL A 291 -32.51 5.33 4.39
C VAL A 291 -31.11 5.83 4.79
N ALA A 292 -30.08 5.00 4.66
CA ALA A 292 -28.69 5.40 4.93
C ALA A 292 -28.19 6.46 3.92
N GLU A 293 -28.55 6.36 2.64
CA GLU A 293 -28.27 7.39 1.63
C GLU A 293 -28.96 8.73 1.95
N GLU A 294 -30.16 8.70 2.52
CA GLU A 294 -30.82 9.92 3.01
C GLU A 294 -30.03 10.54 4.18
N THR A 295 -29.54 9.72 5.11
CA THR A 295 -28.65 10.16 6.19
C THR A 295 -27.37 10.79 5.63
N ILE A 296 -26.69 10.15 4.67
CA ILE A 296 -25.53 10.72 3.96
C ILE A 296 -25.85 12.09 3.36
N ALA A 297 -27.00 12.23 2.69
CA ALA A 297 -27.41 13.49 2.07
C ALA A 297 -27.63 14.63 3.09
N LYS A 298 -28.08 14.31 4.31
CA LYS A 298 -28.17 15.28 5.42
C LYS A 298 -26.78 15.68 5.92
N ILE A 299 -25.83 14.74 6.00
CA ILE A 299 -24.43 15.03 6.39
C ILE A 299 -23.77 15.97 5.38
N GLN A 300 -23.99 15.77 4.08
CA GLN A 300 -23.44 16.62 3.03
C GLN A 300 -23.79 18.11 3.18
N GLU A 301 -24.92 18.44 3.80
CA GLU A 301 -25.32 19.82 4.11
C GLU A 301 -24.46 20.42 5.23
N LEU A 302 -24.29 19.68 6.34
CA LEU A 302 -23.46 20.10 7.47
C LEU A 302 -21.98 20.16 7.08
N ASP A 303 -21.52 19.20 6.29
CA ASP A 303 -20.15 19.12 5.80
C ASP A 303 -19.72 20.35 4.99
N ALA A 304 -20.66 21.01 4.32
CA ALA A 304 -20.41 22.21 3.55
C ALA A 304 -20.23 23.49 4.41
N LEU A 305 -20.56 23.46 5.70
CA LEU A 305 -20.47 24.63 6.59
C LEU A 305 -19.05 24.84 7.10
N ASP A 306 -18.43 26.00 6.85
CA ASP A 306 -17.02 26.25 7.21
C ASP A 306 -16.69 26.02 8.70
N ASN A 307 -17.68 26.20 9.59
CA ASN A 307 -17.55 26.02 11.03
C ASN A 307 -17.95 24.61 11.53
N VAL A 308 -18.16 23.62 10.65
CA VAL A 308 -18.42 22.21 11.02
C VAL A 308 -17.34 21.31 10.45
N PHE A 309 -16.68 20.52 11.29
CA PHE A 309 -15.70 19.51 10.88
C PHE A 309 -16.28 18.10 11.02
N VAL A 310 -16.47 17.40 9.90
CA VAL A 310 -17.01 16.03 9.89
C VAL A 310 -15.89 15.02 10.10
N VAL A 311 -16.07 14.15 11.08
CA VAL A 311 -15.17 13.03 11.40
C VAL A 311 -15.97 11.73 11.26
N LEU A 312 -15.61 10.91 10.28
CA LEU A 312 -16.15 9.56 10.09
C LEU A 312 -15.20 8.55 10.77
N SER A 313 -15.75 7.48 11.35
CA SER A 313 -14.94 6.52 12.12
C SER A 313 -13.87 5.81 11.30
N HIS A 314 -14.15 5.59 10.01
CA HIS A 314 -13.29 4.86 9.09
C HIS A 314 -12.47 5.75 8.14
N ASP A 315 -12.45 7.07 8.35
CA ASP A 315 -11.69 7.99 7.48
C ASP A 315 -10.19 7.95 7.80
N SER A 316 -9.49 7.03 7.13
CA SER A 316 -8.03 6.87 7.20
C SER A 316 -7.25 8.11 6.77
N SER A 317 -7.89 9.07 6.09
CA SER A 317 -7.24 10.32 5.72
C SER A 317 -6.95 11.22 6.91
N LEU A 318 -7.67 11.06 8.03
CA LEU A 318 -7.51 11.85 9.24
C LEU A 318 -6.28 11.46 10.06
N LEU A 319 -5.78 10.23 9.94
CA LEU A 319 -4.59 9.74 10.66
C LEU A 319 -3.36 10.64 10.48
N ASP A 320 -3.24 11.29 9.31
CA ASP A 320 -2.12 12.17 8.96
C ASP A 320 -2.38 13.67 9.26
N ILE A 321 -3.58 14.02 9.77
CA ILE A 321 -4.07 15.40 9.83
C ILE A 321 -4.39 15.84 11.26
N VAL A 322 -5.11 15.00 12.01
CA VAL A 322 -5.61 15.36 13.34
C VAL A 322 -4.63 14.95 14.43
N ASP A 323 -4.65 15.69 15.53
CA ASP A 323 -3.96 15.28 16.75
C ASP A 323 -4.89 14.37 17.56
N PHE A 324 -4.43 13.16 17.86
CA PHE A 324 -5.15 12.22 18.72
C PHE A 324 -4.83 12.43 20.20
N PHE A 325 -5.72 11.95 21.05
CA PHE A 325 -5.53 11.83 22.49
C PHE A 325 -4.15 11.21 22.80
N PRO A 326 -3.37 11.73 23.77
CA PRO A 326 -3.77 12.63 24.87
C PRO A 326 -3.69 14.13 24.56
N LYS A 327 -3.35 14.55 23.33
CA LYS A 327 -3.32 15.97 22.98
C LYS A 327 -4.74 16.53 23.11
N THR A 328 -4.93 17.52 24.00
CA THR A 328 -6.25 17.97 24.44
C THR A 328 -6.93 18.92 23.44
N SER A 329 -8.27 18.94 23.48
CA SER A 329 -9.25 19.78 22.77
C SER A 329 -8.96 20.10 21.30
N ILE A 330 -9.79 19.54 20.41
CA ILE A 330 -9.79 19.83 18.98
C ILE A 330 -9.86 21.36 18.72
N ASP A 331 -8.87 21.87 17.98
CA ASP A 331 -8.89 23.21 17.37
C ASP A 331 -8.71 23.07 15.85
N PHE A 332 -9.76 22.60 15.19
CA PHE A 332 -9.70 22.33 13.75
C PHE A 332 -9.64 23.61 12.91
N ILE A 333 -10.16 24.73 13.44
CA ILE A 333 -10.13 26.04 12.76
C ILE A 333 -8.71 26.61 12.81
N GLY A 334 -8.12 26.74 14.01
CA GLY A 334 -6.78 27.30 14.18
C GLY A 334 -5.70 26.48 13.48
N ARG A 335 -5.91 25.16 13.35
CA ARG A 335 -5.00 24.25 12.64
C ARG A 335 -5.34 24.03 11.17
N GLY A 336 -6.46 24.56 10.69
CA GLY A 336 -6.92 24.39 9.31
C GLY A 336 -7.14 22.92 8.92
N TRP A 337 -7.52 22.06 9.87
CA TRP A 337 -7.70 20.62 9.63
C TRP A 337 -8.81 20.33 8.63
N LYS A 338 -9.91 21.10 8.67
CA LYS A 338 -11.02 20.92 7.72
C LYS A 338 -10.54 21.04 6.28
N GLU A 339 -9.81 22.10 5.94
CA GLU A 339 -9.33 22.32 4.57
C GLU A 339 -8.28 21.29 4.15
N GLN A 340 -7.48 20.76 5.08
CA GLN A 340 -6.55 19.67 4.81
C GLN A 340 -7.29 18.34 4.54
N ALA A 341 -8.30 18.02 5.34
CA ALA A 341 -9.03 16.74 5.29
C ALA A 341 -10.05 16.67 4.15
N LYS A 342 -10.65 17.81 3.77
CA LYS A 342 -11.77 17.94 2.82
C LYS A 342 -11.64 17.06 1.57
N TRP A 343 -10.43 16.98 1.01
CA TRP A 343 -10.13 16.26 -0.21
C TRP A 343 -8.97 15.25 -0.05
N ALA A 344 -8.57 14.94 1.19
CA ALA A 344 -7.41 14.09 1.45
C ALA A 344 -7.61 12.65 0.97
N PHE A 345 -8.85 12.14 0.99
CA PHE A 345 -9.22 10.80 0.50
C PHE A 345 -8.91 10.57 -1.01
N PHE A 346 -8.66 11.63 -1.80
CA PHE A 346 -8.17 11.44 -3.18
C PHE A 346 -6.80 10.76 -3.24
N LYS A 347 -6.07 10.68 -2.11
CA LYS A 347 -4.86 9.87 -2.01
C LYS A 347 -5.12 8.40 -2.32
N ASP A 348 -6.31 7.89 -2.00
CA ASP A 348 -6.72 6.49 -2.16
C ASP A 348 -7.11 6.18 -3.62
N PHE A 349 -7.55 7.19 -4.37
CA PHE A 349 -7.85 7.12 -5.81
C PHE A 349 -6.68 7.45 -6.72
N LYS A 350 -5.50 7.68 -6.13
CA LYS A 350 -4.31 7.52 -6.96
C LYS A 350 -4.38 6.14 -7.58
N PRO A 351 -3.87 5.97 -8.81
CA PRO A 351 -3.44 4.66 -9.23
C PRO A 351 -2.30 4.24 -8.28
N GLU A 352 -2.67 3.72 -7.11
CA GLU A 352 -1.75 3.19 -6.16
C GLU A 352 -1.11 1.98 -6.80
N LYS A 353 0.20 2.03 -6.71
CA LYS A 353 1.05 0.89 -6.91
C LYS A 353 0.55 -0.13 -5.91
N HIS A 354 0.06 -1.28 -6.38
CA HIS A 354 0.26 -2.48 -5.60
C HIS A 354 1.71 -2.45 -5.10
N GLU A 355 1.88 -2.39 -3.79
CA GLU A 355 3.12 -2.76 -3.12
C GLU A 355 3.06 -4.26 -2.86
N PRO A 356 3.48 -5.12 -3.80
CA PRO A 356 4.11 -6.36 -3.36
C PRO A 356 5.42 -5.93 -2.70
N THR A 357 5.57 -6.26 -1.42
CA THR A 357 6.84 -6.37 -0.69
C THR A 357 8.00 -5.54 -1.26
N LYS A 358 8.30 -4.40 -0.62
CA LYS A 358 9.49 -3.57 -0.91
C LYS A 358 10.79 -4.35 -0.63
N GLN A 359 11.15 -5.24 -1.53
CA GLN A 359 12.42 -5.95 -1.58
C GLN A 359 12.90 -6.05 -3.03
N GLY A 360 12.77 -4.96 -3.79
CA GLY A 360 13.19 -4.87 -5.20
C GLY A 360 14.19 -3.74 -5.44
N ASP A 361 15.27 -4.05 -6.15
CA ASP A 361 16.45 -3.21 -6.38
C ASP A 361 16.25 -2.21 -7.53
N GLY A 362 15.98 -0.93 -7.19
CA GLY A 362 15.79 0.15 -8.17
C GLY A 362 16.98 0.43 -9.09
N THR A 363 18.16 -0.11 -8.81
CA THR A 363 19.35 0.05 -9.67
C THR A 363 19.18 -0.65 -11.02
N ASP A 364 18.42 -1.74 -11.06
CA ASP A 364 18.21 -2.51 -12.28
C ASP A 364 17.33 -1.77 -13.31
N TYR A 365 16.34 -1.02 -12.85
CA TYR A 365 15.55 -0.13 -13.70
C TYR A 365 16.42 0.97 -14.31
N ILE A 366 17.26 1.62 -13.50
CA ILE A 366 18.18 2.68 -13.95
C ILE A 366 19.16 2.14 -14.98
N LYS A 367 19.71 0.94 -14.77
CA LYS A 367 20.60 0.27 -15.72
C LYS A 367 19.92 0.04 -17.07
N ILE A 368 18.71 -0.52 -17.07
CA ILE A 368 17.97 -0.77 -18.33
C ILE A 368 17.69 0.55 -19.05
N ARG A 369 17.25 1.59 -18.33
CA ARG A 369 17.04 2.93 -18.90
C ARG A 369 18.30 3.49 -19.56
N LEU A 370 19.47 3.35 -18.93
CA LEU A 370 20.75 3.77 -19.50
C LEU A 370 21.13 2.95 -20.75
N GLN A 371 20.91 1.64 -20.73
CA GLN A 371 21.22 0.75 -21.87
C GLN A 371 20.35 1.04 -23.10
N LEU A 372 19.11 1.48 -22.88
CA LEU A 372 18.15 1.79 -23.94
C LEU A 372 18.32 3.18 -24.56
N GLN A 373 19.10 4.10 -23.96
CA GLN A 373 19.35 5.43 -24.52
C GLN A 373 20.09 5.34 -25.86
N PRO A 374 19.46 5.73 -26.99
CA PRO A 374 20.14 5.81 -28.27
C PRO A 374 21.00 7.09 -28.34
N HIS A 375 21.82 7.19 -29.37
CA HIS A 375 22.44 8.45 -29.78
C HIS A 375 21.77 8.90 -31.08
N SER A 376 21.00 9.98 -31.03
CA SER A 376 20.33 10.56 -32.21
C SER A 376 20.85 11.98 -32.46
N PRO A 377 21.26 12.32 -33.70
CA PRO A 377 21.67 13.68 -34.07
C PRO A 377 20.54 14.72 -33.97
N SER A 378 19.29 14.28 -34.03
CA SER A 378 18.08 15.13 -34.04
C SER A 378 17.35 15.19 -32.69
N ALA A 379 17.85 14.51 -31.66
CA ALA A 379 17.30 14.54 -30.30
C ALA A 379 18.19 15.40 -29.37
N PRO A 380 17.62 16.00 -28.31
CA PRO A 380 18.41 16.69 -27.29
C PRO A 380 19.51 15.77 -26.74
N ALA A 381 20.67 16.34 -26.42
CA ALA A 381 21.86 15.59 -26.05
C ALA A 381 21.55 14.51 -24.99
N PRO A 382 22.02 13.27 -25.17
CA PRO A 382 21.73 12.19 -24.23
C PRO A 382 22.17 12.59 -22.81
N LEU A 383 21.34 12.26 -21.81
CA LEU A 383 21.61 12.56 -20.40
C LEU A 383 23.00 12.03 -20.02
N ARG A 384 23.92 12.95 -19.70
CA ARG A 384 25.30 12.58 -19.36
C ARG A 384 25.36 11.94 -17.99
N GLY A 385 25.36 10.60 -17.98
CA GLY A 385 25.73 9.79 -16.82
C GLY A 385 24.57 9.35 -15.94
N THR A 386 24.91 8.49 -14.97
CA THR A 386 24.00 7.83 -14.05
C THR A 386 23.16 8.82 -13.24
N VAL A 387 23.81 9.83 -12.64
CA VAL A 387 23.14 10.81 -11.76
C VAL A 387 22.14 11.67 -12.54
N ALA A 388 22.48 12.09 -13.76
CA ALA A 388 21.56 12.85 -14.62
C ALA A 388 20.33 12.01 -14.98
N THR A 389 20.51 10.72 -15.28
CA THR A 389 19.42 9.80 -15.59
C THR A 389 18.52 9.54 -14.37
N ILE A 390 19.10 9.37 -13.18
CA ILE A 390 18.34 9.26 -11.92
C ILE A 390 17.52 10.52 -11.67
N LYS A 391 18.14 11.71 -11.73
CA LYS A 391 17.43 12.99 -11.55
C LYS A 391 16.30 13.15 -12.56
N HIS A 392 16.52 12.76 -13.81
CA HIS A 392 15.49 12.81 -14.86
C HIS A 392 14.32 11.86 -14.55
N ILE A 393 14.59 10.61 -14.18
CA ILE A 393 13.56 9.63 -13.80
C ILE A 393 12.75 10.15 -12.61
N LEU A 394 13.42 10.62 -11.55
CA LEU A 394 12.74 11.12 -10.36
C LEU A 394 11.86 12.34 -10.67
N LYS A 395 12.34 13.26 -11.50
CA LYS A 395 11.61 14.49 -11.89
C LYS A 395 10.45 14.21 -12.84
N HIS A 396 10.63 13.33 -13.83
CA HIS A 396 9.67 13.16 -14.94
C HIS A 396 8.81 11.90 -14.83
N GLU A 397 9.19 10.92 -14.02
CA GLU A 397 8.42 9.68 -13.83
C GLU A 397 8.06 9.42 -12.36
N GLY A 398 8.70 10.12 -11.41
CA GLY A 398 8.51 9.98 -9.97
C GLY A 398 9.37 8.88 -9.36
N LEU A 399 9.50 8.90 -8.02
CA LEU A 399 10.24 7.90 -7.23
C LEU A 399 9.78 6.47 -7.55
N THR A 400 8.46 6.35 -7.67
CA THR A 400 7.67 5.20 -8.07
C THR A 400 8.17 4.45 -9.31
N ALA A 401 8.77 5.16 -10.28
CA ALA A 401 9.21 4.57 -11.53
C ALA A 401 10.39 3.61 -11.39
N LEU A 402 11.18 3.71 -10.31
CA LEU A 402 12.35 2.85 -10.08
C LEU A 402 11.99 1.36 -9.94
N TRP A 403 10.71 1.04 -9.73
CA TRP A 403 10.21 -0.34 -9.59
C TRP A 403 9.45 -0.86 -10.82
N LYS A 404 9.43 -0.13 -11.93
CA LYS A 404 8.79 -0.63 -13.16
C LYS A 404 9.51 -1.87 -13.67
N GLY A 405 8.76 -2.96 -13.81
CA GLY A 405 9.30 -4.27 -14.20
C GLY A 405 9.80 -5.12 -13.03
N ASN A 406 9.60 -4.73 -11.77
CA ASN A 406 10.04 -5.51 -10.61
C ASN A 406 9.27 -6.84 -10.48
N VAL A 407 7.94 -6.84 -10.68
CA VAL A 407 7.12 -8.08 -10.61
C VAL A 407 7.65 -9.21 -11.52
N PRO A 408 7.87 -9.01 -12.83
CA PRO A 408 8.48 -10.05 -13.66
C PRO A 408 9.95 -10.32 -13.29
N ALA A 409 10.67 -9.39 -12.66
CA ALA A 409 12.03 -9.62 -12.19
C ALA A 409 12.08 -10.60 -11.00
N GLU A 410 11.22 -10.42 -10.00
CA GLU A 410 11.16 -11.32 -8.84
C GLU A 410 10.72 -12.73 -9.25
N LEU A 411 9.68 -12.85 -10.08
CA LEU A 411 9.26 -14.13 -10.64
C LEU A 411 10.40 -14.81 -11.41
N LEU A 412 11.20 -14.04 -12.15
CA LEU A 412 12.37 -14.57 -12.83
C LEU A 412 13.37 -15.14 -11.82
N TYR A 413 13.74 -14.40 -10.77
CA TYR A 413 14.76 -14.85 -9.83
C TYR A 413 14.34 -16.12 -9.08
N VAL A 414 13.08 -16.17 -8.63
CA VAL A 414 12.51 -17.36 -7.96
C VAL A 414 12.55 -18.58 -8.88
N CYS A 415 12.04 -18.45 -10.11
CA CYS A 415 12.02 -19.57 -11.06
C CYS A 415 13.43 -19.97 -11.52
N TYR A 416 14.33 -19.01 -11.71
CA TYR A 416 15.67 -19.25 -12.24
C TYR A 416 16.46 -20.16 -11.31
N ALA A 417 16.46 -19.90 -10.01
CA ALA A 417 17.18 -20.72 -9.03
C ALA A 417 16.67 -22.16 -9.03
N SER A 418 15.35 -22.36 -8.92
CA SER A 418 14.75 -23.71 -8.92
C SER A 418 15.10 -24.51 -10.17
N ILE A 419 14.94 -23.90 -11.35
CA ILE A 419 15.25 -24.57 -12.63
C ILE A 419 16.73 -24.86 -12.74
N GLN A 420 17.60 -23.91 -12.37
CA GLN A 420 19.04 -24.08 -12.49
C GLN A 420 19.53 -25.23 -11.60
N PHE A 421 19.14 -25.28 -10.33
CA PHE A 421 19.57 -26.35 -9.42
C PHE A 421 19.03 -27.72 -9.83
N SER A 422 17.76 -27.81 -10.22
CA SER A 422 17.19 -29.07 -10.71
C SER A 422 17.87 -29.54 -12.00
N ALA A 423 18.11 -28.64 -12.95
CA ALA A 423 18.79 -28.96 -14.21
C ALA A 423 20.26 -29.32 -14.00
N TYR A 424 20.95 -28.66 -13.06
CA TYR A 424 22.32 -28.97 -12.68
C TYR A 424 22.39 -30.42 -12.17
N ARG A 425 21.55 -30.77 -11.19
CA ARG A 425 21.49 -32.13 -10.64
C ARG A 425 21.16 -33.17 -11.71
N ALA A 426 20.15 -32.91 -12.55
CA ALA A 426 19.75 -33.82 -13.61
C ALA A 426 20.87 -34.04 -14.63
N THR A 427 21.57 -32.97 -15.02
CA THR A 427 22.69 -33.07 -15.98
C THR A 427 23.88 -33.80 -15.38
N THR A 428 24.25 -33.50 -14.13
CA THR A 428 25.30 -34.22 -13.42
C THR A 428 25.01 -35.72 -13.33
N LEU A 429 23.79 -36.09 -12.92
CA LEU A 429 23.39 -37.50 -12.86
C LEU A 429 23.45 -38.16 -14.24
N PHE A 430 22.99 -37.48 -15.28
CA PHE A 430 23.05 -38.00 -16.65
C PHE A 430 24.50 -38.19 -17.13
N LEU A 431 25.40 -37.24 -16.87
CA LEU A 431 26.81 -37.36 -17.24
C LEU A 431 27.52 -38.49 -16.49
N GLN A 432 27.15 -38.73 -15.23
CA GLN A 432 27.75 -39.78 -14.40
C GLN A 432 27.22 -41.19 -14.69
N THR A 433 25.95 -41.32 -15.10
CA THR A 433 25.27 -42.62 -15.26
C THR A 433 25.00 -43.00 -16.71
N GLY A 434 24.91 -42.03 -17.61
CA GLY A 434 24.56 -42.21 -19.03
C GLY A 434 25.75 -42.31 -19.97
N LEU A 435 26.96 -41.96 -19.54
CA LEU A 435 28.18 -42.08 -20.33
C LEU A 435 28.97 -43.36 -19.98
N PRO A 436 29.53 -44.08 -20.97
CA PRO A 436 30.34 -45.28 -20.71
C PRO A 436 31.64 -45.00 -19.96
N THR A 437 32.15 -43.77 -20.04
CA THR A 437 33.39 -43.32 -19.42
C THR A 437 33.12 -42.05 -18.63
N ARG A 438 33.66 -41.97 -17.41
CA ARG A 438 33.57 -40.76 -16.59
C ARG A 438 34.38 -39.64 -17.24
N LEU A 439 33.75 -38.47 -17.35
CA LEU A 439 34.44 -37.25 -17.75
C LEU A 439 35.34 -36.77 -16.60
N PRO A 440 36.38 -35.98 -16.88
CA PRO A 440 37.10 -35.24 -15.85
C PRO A 440 36.14 -34.33 -15.06
N ASP A 441 36.31 -34.23 -13.75
CA ASP A 441 35.41 -33.48 -12.85
C ASP A 441 35.18 -32.03 -13.28
N ALA A 442 36.21 -31.38 -13.84
CA ALA A 442 36.13 -30.03 -14.38
C ALA A 442 35.23 -29.95 -15.63
N ALA A 443 35.30 -30.95 -16.51
CA ALA A 443 34.47 -31.02 -17.71
C ALA A 443 33.01 -31.35 -17.34
N GLU A 444 32.80 -32.26 -16.39
CA GLU A 444 31.47 -32.56 -15.86
C GLU A 444 30.80 -31.32 -15.25
N SER A 445 31.49 -30.64 -14.34
CA SER A 445 30.99 -29.43 -13.67
C SER A 445 30.73 -28.29 -14.67
N PHE A 446 31.61 -28.12 -15.66
CA PHE A 446 31.43 -27.12 -16.72
C PHE A 446 30.19 -27.41 -17.57
N LEU A 447 30.01 -28.65 -18.01
CA LEU A 447 28.85 -29.04 -18.84
C LEU A 447 27.55 -28.94 -18.04
N ALA A 448 27.53 -29.40 -16.78
CA ALA A 448 26.37 -29.29 -15.90
C ALA A 448 26.03 -27.81 -15.60
N GLY A 449 27.04 -26.97 -15.33
CA GLY A 449 26.85 -25.54 -15.09
C GLY A 449 26.37 -24.77 -16.32
N ALA A 450 26.98 -25.02 -17.49
CA ALA A 450 26.63 -24.33 -18.74
C ALA A 450 25.22 -24.72 -19.24
N SER A 451 24.89 -26.01 -19.23
CA SER A 451 23.58 -26.51 -19.66
C SER A 451 22.46 -26.07 -18.73
N SER A 452 22.64 -26.15 -17.41
CA SER A 452 21.66 -25.70 -16.42
C SER A 452 21.41 -24.19 -16.51
N GLY A 453 22.47 -23.38 -16.65
CA GLY A 453 22.36 -21.94 -16.84
C GLY A 453 21.65 -21.57 -18.15
N ALA A 454 21.95 -22.28 -19.24
CA ALA A 454 21.30 -22.08 -20.54
C ALA A 454 19.80 -22.46 -20.50
N LEU A 455 19.47 -23.59 -19.86
CA LEU A 455 18.09 -24.06 -19.72
C LEU A 455 17.28 -23.11 -18.83
N ALA A 456 17.80 -22.74 -17.66
CA ALA A 456 17.17 -21.79 -16.75
C ALA A 456 16.94 -20.43 -17.43
N THR A 457 17.95 -19.93 -18.16
CA THR A 457 17.83 -18.69 -18.94
C THR A 457 16.76 -18.80 -20.02
N THR A 458 16.67 -19.94 -20.70
CA THR A 458 15.68 -20.15 -21.78
C THR A 458 14.26 -20.19 -21.23
N ILE A 459 14.01 -20.96 -20.17
CA ILE A 459 12.66 -21.11 -19.59
C ILE A 459 12.19 -19.79 -18.96
N THR A 460 13.07 -19.07 -18.28
CA THR A 460 12.73 -17.79 -17.64
C THR A 460 12.82 -16.57 -18.58
N TYR A 461 13.22 -16.78 -19.84
CA TYR A 461 13.43 -15.70 -20.79
C TYR A 461 12.21 -14.77 -21.01
N PRO A 462 10.97 -15.28 -21.09
CA PRO A 462 9.78 -14.44 -21.23
C PRO A 462 9.65 -13.40 -20.10
N LEU A 463 10.05 -13.75 -18.87
CA LEU A 463 10.01 -12.83 -17.73
C LEU A 463 11.09 -11.74 -17.85
N ASP A 464 12.29 -12.07 -18.35
CA ASP A 464 13.33 -11.07 -18.60
C ASP A 464 12.95 -10.09 -19.73
N LEU A 465 12.25 -10.59 -20.76
CA LEU A 465 11.70 -9.73 -21.81
C LEU A 465 10.68 -8.75 -21.21
N LEU A 466 9.71 -9.27 -20.44
CA LEU A 466 8.67 -8.45 -19.81
C LEU A 466 9.29 -7.40 -18.90
N ARG A 467 10.20 -7.79 -18.01
CA ARG A 467 10.99 -6.86 -17.18
C ARG A 467 11.58 -5.71 -17.99
N THR A 468 12.20 -6.00 -19.13
CA THR A 468 12.86 -5.01 -19.98
C THR A 468 11.85 -4.09 -20.67
N ARG A 469 10.74 -4.63 -21.17
CA ARG A 469 9.68 -3.85 -21.83
C ARG A 469 8.90 -2.96 -20.85
N PHE A 470 8.67 -3.43 -19.62
CA PHE A 470 8.10 -2.63 -18.54
C PHE A 470 9.07 -1.54 -18.07
N ALA A 471 10.38 -1.78 -18.07
CA ALA A 471 11.37 -0.74 -17.81
C ALA A 471 11.51 0.27 -18.96
N ALA A 472 11.12 -0.10 -20.19
CA ALA A 472 11.19 0.76 -21.38
C ALA A 472 9.99 1.73 -21.51
N GLN A 473 8.82 1.42 -20.95
CA GLN A 473 7.63 2.29 -21.03
C GLN A 473 7.70 3.50 -20.09
N GLY A 474 7.17 4.64 -20.53
CA GLY A 474 7.22 5.92 -19.81
C GLY A 474 6.09 6.09 -18.80
N ARG A 475 5.63 7.34 -18.60
CA ARG A 475 4.40 7.63 -17.86
C ARG A 475 3.17 7.01 -18.53
N THR A 476 3.10 7.12 -19.86
CA THR A 476 2.08 6.44 -20.65
C THR A 476 2.33 4.93 -20.63
N LYS A 477 1.40 4.19 -20.02
CA LYS A 477 1.48 2.73 -19.93
C LYS A 477 1.17 2.14 -21.30
N ILE A 478 2.13 1.43 -21.89
CA ILE A 478 1.92 0.63 -23.11
C ILE A 478 1.24 -0.68 -22.74
N TYR A 479 1.70 -1.28 -21.65
CA TYR A 479 1.07 -2.45 -21.03
C TYR A 479 0.52 -2.06 -19.66
N ALA A 480 -0.79 -2.23 -19.49
CA ALA A 480 -1.49 -1.88 -18.25
C ALA A 480 -1.17 -2.84 -17.10
N SER A 481 -0.99 -4.13 -17.41
CA SER A 481 -0.70 -5.20 -16.44
C SER A 481 0.16 -6.29 -17.08
N LEU A 482 0.74 -7.18 -16.25
CA LEU A 482 1.53 -8.31 -16.73
C LEU A 482 0.70 -9.23 -17.63
N ARG A 483 -0.55 -9.51 -17.25
CA ARG A 483 -1.50 -10.29 -18.05
C ARG A 483 -1.76 -9.64 -19.41
N ARG A 484 -2.00 -8.32 -19.42
CA ARG A 484 -2.22 -7.58 -20.67
C ARG A 484 -0.98 -7.61 -21.56
N ALA A 485 0.21 -7.45 -20.99
CA ALA A 485 1.47 -7.57 -21.72
C ALA A 485 1.63 -8.94 -22.39
N VAL A 486 1.34 -10.02 -21.67
CA VAL A 486 1.41 -11.38 -22.24
C VAL A 486 0.40 -11.55 -23.38
N LEU A 487 -0.84 -11.09 -23.20
CA LEU A 487 -1.88 -11.20 -24.24
C LEU A 487 -1.54 -10.36 -25.48
N ASP A 488 -1.11 -9.12 -25.30
CA ASP A 488 -0.78 -8.21 -26.39
C ASP A 488 0.46 -8.71 -27.17
N ILE A 489 1.51 -9.18 -26.47
CA ILE A 489 2.70 -9.75 -27.13
C ILE A 489 2.33 -11.02 -27.89
N LYS A 490 1.52 -11.91 -27.30
CA LYS A 490 1.06 -13.13 -27.97
C LYS A 490 0.25 -12.81 -29.23
N ARG A 491 -0.62 -11.79 -29.17
CA ARG A 491 -1.46 -11.35 -30.30
C ARG A 491 -0.63 -10.68 -31.40
N ASP A 492 0.25 -9.75 -31.04
CA ASP A 492 0.91 -8.85 -31.99
C ASP A 492 2.25 -9.40 -32.52
N GLU A 493 2.92 -10.28 -31.77
CA GLU A 493 4.26 -10.80 -32.11
C GLU A 493 4.34 -12.34 -32.11
N GLY A 494 3.29 -13.02 -31.66
CA GLY A 494 3.27 -14.47 -31.49
C GLY A 494 4.21 -14.97 -30.39
N LEU A 495 4.34 -16.29 -30.27
CA LEU A 495 5.19 -16.91 -29.24
C LEU A 495 6.68 -16.58 -29.40
N ARG A 496 7.14 -16.34 -30.64
CA ARG A 496 8.53 -15.93 -30.92
C ARG A 496 8.85 -14.55 -30.35
N GLY A 497 7.85 -13.68 -30.18
CA GLY A 497 8.01 -12.36 -29.55
C GLY A 497 8.63 -12.45 -28.15
N PHE A 498 8.26 -13.47 -27.37
CA PHE A 498 8.77 -13.67 -26.01
C PHE A 498 10.27 -13.96 -25.94
N PHE A 499 10.88 -14.40 -27.03
CA PHE A 499 12.28 -14.85 -27.09
C PHE A 499 13.20 -13.90 -27.87
N ARG A 500 12.75 -12.67 -28.15
CA ARG A 500 13.57 -11.65 -28.81
C ARG A 500 14.81 -11.33 -27.98
N GLY A 501 15.99 -11.54 -28.57
CA GLY A 501 17.28 -11.27 -27.93
C GLY A 501 17.82 -12.44 -27.11
N ILE A 502 17.26 -13.66 -27.22
CA ILE A 502 17.76 -14.82 -26.48
C ILE A 502 19.19 -15.19 -26.87
N GLY A 503 19.54 -15.03 -28.16
CA GLY A 503 20.89 -15.28 -28.69
C GLY A 503 22.01 -14.60 -27.89
N PRO A 504 22.07 -13.26 -27.80
CA PRO A 504 23.08 -12.57 -26.99
C PRO A 504 22.95 -12.90 -25.50
N GLY A 505 21.75 -13.24 -25.00
CA GLY A 505 21.52 -13.66 -23.63
C GLY A 505 22.15 -15.01 -23.27
N LEU A 506 22.15 -15.97 -24.18
CA LEU A 506 22.81 -17.28 -24.03
C LEU A 506 24.31 -17.19 -24.31
N ALA A 507 24.71 -16.41 -25.33
CA ALA A 507 26.10 -16.25 -25.74
C ALA A 507 27.01 -15.70 -24.63
N GLN A 508 26.45 -14.96 -23.66
CA GLN A 508 27.20 -14.41 -22.54
C GLN A 508 27.42 -15.39 -21.37
N ILE A 509 26.65 -16.47 -21.25
CA ILE A 509 26.66 -17.34 -20.06
C ILE A 509 28.03 -17.99 -19.84
N VAL A 510 28.54 -18.65 -20.88
CA VAL A 510 29.81 -19.39 -20.81
C VAL A 510 31.00 -18.43 -20.66
N PRO A 511 31.15 -17.37 -21.47
CA PRO A 511 32.26 -16.42 -21.31
C PRO A 511 32.27 -15.72 -19.95
N LEU A 512 31.11 -15.38 -19.39
CA LEU A 512 31.02 -14.71 -18.10
C LEU A 512 31.67 -15.56 -17.00
N MET A 513 31.33 -16.85 -16.92
CA MET A 513 31.89 -17.75 -15.91
C MET A 513 33.36 -18.08 -16.19
N GLY A 514 33.71 -18.35 -17.45
CA GLY A 514 35.10 -18.67 -17.81
C GLY A 514 36.07 -17.53 -17.47
N ILE A 515 35.72 -16.30 -17.85
CA ILE A 515 36.54 -15.12 -17.56
C ILE A 515 36.61 -14.85 -16.05
N PHE A 516 35.49 -15.00 -15.34
CA PHE A 516 35.44 -14.83 -13.89
C PHE A 516 36.44 -15.75 -13.19
N PHE A 517 36.42 -17.05 -13.49
CA PHE A 517 37.30 -18.01 -12.84
C PHE A 517 38.78 -17.83 -13.22
N VAL A 518 39.08 -17.52 -14.48
CA VAL A 518 40.47 -17.23 -14.91
C VAL A 518 41.02 -16.01 -14.15
N ALA A 519 40.23 -14.95 -14.04
CA ALA A 519 40.64 -13.74 -13.33
C ALA A 519 40.72 -13.96 -11.81
N TYR A 520 39.77 -14.71 -11.24
CA TYR A 520 39.73 -15.07 -9.83
C TYR A 520 40.97 -15.90 -9.45
N GLU A 521 41.21 -17.03 -10.09
CA GLU A 521 42.34 -17.92 -9.76
C GLU A 521 43.69 -17.24 -10.01
N GLY A 522 43.82 -16.51 -11.12
CA GLY A 522 45.02 -15.76 -11.42
C GLY A 522 45.37 -14.72 -10.35
N LEU A 523 44.37 -14.06 -9.74
CA LEU A 523 44.60 -13.07 -8.70
C LEU A 523 44.70 -13.70 -7.31
N ARG A 524 43.90 -14.73 -7.02
CA ARG A 524 43.92 -15.49 -5.75
C ARG A 524 45.31 -16.04 -5.44
N VAL A 525 45.96 -16.68 -6.40
CA VAL A 525 47.32 -17.25 -6.23
C VAL A 525 48.34 -16.15 -5.86
N ARG A 526 48.19 -14.95 -6.43
CA ARG A 526 49.08 -13.81 -6.15
C ARG A 526 48.78 -13.14 -4.80
N LEU A 527 47.52 -13.14 -4.39
CA LEU A 527 47.08 -12.57 -3.10
C LEU A 527 47.26 -13.55 -1.94
N ALA A 528 47.43 -14.85 -2.18
CA ALA A 528 47.64 -15.87 -1.15
C ALA A 528 48.90 -15.62 -0.29
N GLY A 529 49.90 -14.91 -0.83
CA GLY A 529 51.10 -14.50 -0.09
C GLY A 529 50.91 -13.28 0.83
N LEU A 530 49.77 -12.60 0.73
CA LEU A 530 49.43 -11.45 1.57
C LEU A 530 48.48 -11.92 2.67
N ASN A 531 48.97 -11.97 3.92
CA ASN A 531 48.18 -12.36 5.09
C ASN A 531 47.12 -11.28 5.42
N MET A 532 46.02 -11.26 4.67
CA MET A 532 44.91 -10.34 4.89
C MET A 532 43.89 -10.93 5.85
N PRO A 533 43.41 -10.16 6.86
CA PRO A 533 42.44 -10.64 7.83
C PRO A 533 41.11 -11.05 7.17
N TRP A 534 40.41 -11.98 7.81
CA TRP A 534 39.05 -12.42 7.47
C TRP A 534 38.81 -12.92 6.03
N GLY A 535 39.84 -13.36 5.32
CA GLY A 535 39.70 -13.82 3.93
C GLY A 535 39.58 -12.68 2.92
N GLY A 536 40.10 -11.49 3.25
CA GLY A 536 40.08 -10.32 2.35
C GLY A 536 40.75 -10.55 0.99
N GLY A 537 41.71 -11.47 0.89
CA GLY A 537 42.36 -11.85 -0.37
C GLY A 537 41.39 -12.51 -1.37
N ASP A 538 40.61 -13.48 -0.90
CA ASP A 538 39.61 -14.20 -1.69
C ASP A 538 38.47 -13.26 -2.11
N ALA A 539 38.01 -12.39 -1.21
CA ALA A 539 37.00 -11.37 -1.51
C ALA A 539 37.49 -10.37 -2.57
N THR A 540 38.74 -9.90 -2.48
CA THR A 540 39.35 -8.98 -3.45
C THR A 540 39.48 -9.64 -4.83
N ALA A 541 39.90 -10.90 -4.86
CA ALA A 541 39.96 -11.69 -6.10
C ALA A 541 38.56 -11.87 -6.72
N GLY A 542 37.54 -12.14 -5.90
CA GLY A 542 36.15 -12.24 -6.32
C GLY A 542 35.58 -10.93 -6.90
N VAL A 543 35.90 -9.78 -6.29
CA VAL A 543 35.54 -8.45 -6.83
C VAL A 543 36.19 -8.23 -8.19
N ALA A 544 37.51 -8.40 -8.28
CA ALA A 544 38.24 -8.16 -9.52
C ALA A 544 37.78 -9.08 -10.64
N GLY A 545 37.60 -10.38 -10.36
CA GLY A 545 37.07 -11.35 -11.32
C GLY A 545 35.68 -10.96 -11.82
N SER A 546 34.78 -10.54 -10.92
CA SER A 546 33.44 -10.11 -11.28
C SER A 546 33.43 -8.85 -12.14
N VAL A 547 34.27 -7.86 -11.80
CA VAL A 547 34.40 -6.62 -12.56
C VAL A 547 34.95 -6.88 -13.95
N ILE A 548 36.01 -7.67 -14.08
CA ILE A 548 36.63 -8.01 -15.37
C ILE A 548 35.66 -8.79 -16.26
N ALA A 549 35.08 -9.86 -15.73
CA ALA A 549 34.15 -10.70 -16.48
C ALA A 549 32.92 -9.92 -16.92
N LYS A 550 32.31 -9.13 -16.01
CA LYS A 550 31.15 -8.33 -16.33
C LYS A 550 31.46 -7.26 -17.37
N THR A 551 32.64 -6.64 -17.29
CA THR A 551 33.09 -5.63 -18.27
C THR A 551 33.26 -6.24 -19.66
N ILE A 552 33.95 -7.37 -19.79
CA ILE A 552 34.18 -7.99 -21.11
C ILE A 552 32.87 -8.42 -21.77
N VAL A 553 31.93 -8.94 -20.99
CA VAL A 553 30.67 -9.49 -21.49
C VAL A 553 29.56 -8.44 -21.64
N PHE A 554 29.72 -7.26 -21.02
CA PHE A 554 28.71 -6.19 -21.00
C PHE A 554 28.14 -5.79 -22.38
N PRO A 555 28.91 -5.75 -23.48
CA PRO A 555 28.36 -5.45 -24.80
C PRO A 555 27.20 -6.36 -25.21
N LEU A 556 27.24 -7.66 -24.84
CA LEU A 556 26.16 -8.61 -25.13
C LEU A 556 24.91 -8.31 -24.27
N ASP A 557 25.10 -7.86 -23.03
CA ASP A 557 24.01 -7.46 -22.14
C ASP A 557 23.26 -6.23 -22.69
N LEU A 558 24.00 -5.22 -23.16
CA LEU A 558 23.40 -4.03 -23.78
C LEU A 558 22.65 -4.38 -25.08
N VAL A 559 23.26 -5.16 -25.96
CA VAL A 559 22.65 -5.58 -27.23
C VAL A 559 21.38 -6.40 -26.99
N ARG A 560 21.40 -7.31 -26.00
CA ARG A 560 20.21 -8.06 -25.56
C ARG A 560 19.07 -7.11 -25.20
N LYS A 561 19.31 -6.13 -24.32
CA LYS A 561 18.25 -5.21 -23.87
C LYS A 561 17.66 -4.37 -25.00
N ARG A 562 18.47 -3.95 -25.97
CA ARG A 562 17.96 -3.22 -27.15
C ARG A 562 17.18 -4.10 -28.12
N ILE A 563 17.56 -5.36 -28.30
CA ILE A 563 16.79 -6.31 -29.13
C ILE A 563 15.43 -6.64 -28.48
N GLN A 564 15.39 -6.75 -27.15
CA GLN A 564 14.19 -7.06 -26.38
C GLN A 564 13.06 -6.03 -26.51
N VAL A 565 13.39 -4.76 -26.75
CA VAL A 565 12.41 -3.68 -26.94
C VAL A 565 11.99 -3.48 -28.40
N GLN A 566 12.54 -4.24 -29.34
CA GLN A 566 12.01 -4.24 -30.71
C GLN A 566 10.60 -4.83 -30.73
N GLY A 567 9.73 -4.32 -31.59
CA GLY A 567 8.37 -4.81 -31.77
C GLY A 567 7.42 -3.71 -32.26
N PRO A 568 6.14 -4.03 -32.51
CA PRO A 568 5.14 -3.06 -32.96
C PRO A 568 4.96 -1.88 -31.99
N THR A 569 5.31 -2.08 -30.72
CA THR A 569 5.17 -1.09 -29.65
C THR A 569 6.42 -0.22 -29.46
N ARG A 570 7.50 -0.46 -30.21
CA ARG A 570 8.79 0.25 -30.12
C ARG A 570 8.65 1.76 -30.12
N GLY A 571 7.84 2.31 -31.03
CA GLY A 571 7.65 3.75 -31.18
C GLY A 571 6.94 4.43 -30.01
N ARG A 572 6.38 3.65 -29.07
CA ARG A 572 5.64 4.15 -27.90
C ARG A 572 6.49 4.16 -26.62
N TYR A 573 7.70 3.60 -26.64
CA TYR A 573 8.63 3.64 -25.50
C TYR A 573 9.21 5.04 -25.28
N VAL A 574 9.82 5.26 -24.11
CA VAL A 574 10.47 6.55 -23.78
C VAL A 574 11.54 6.93 -24.79
N TYR A 575 12.28 5.93 -25.28
CA TYR A 575 13.20 6.07 -26.39
C TYR A 575 12.59 5.37 -27.60
N ASN A 576 11.99 6.15 -28.50
CA ASN A 576 11.24 5.65 -29.66
C ASN A 576 12.10 5.50 -30.93
N ASP A 577 13.36 5.93 -30.87
CA ASP A 577 14.33 6.02 -31.95
C ASP A 577 15.42 4.92 -31.91
N ILE A 578 15.32 3.94 -31.02
CA ILE A 578 16.27 2.81 -30.90
C ILE A 578 16.31 1.99 -32.20
N PRO A 579 17.41 1.88 -32.97
CA PRO A 579 17.39 1.19 -34.26
C PRO A 579 16.91 -0.27 -34.19
N GLU A 580 16.33 -0.78 -35.28
CA GLU A 580 16.02 -2.21 -35.40
C GLU A 580 17.28 -3.00 -35.79
N TYR A 581 17.42 -4.19 -35.21
CA TYR A 581 18.60 -5.02 -35.39
C TYR A 581 18.20 -6.43 -35.82
N SER A 582 18.71 -6.86 -36.97
CA SER A 582 18.43 -8.20 -37.51
C SER A 582 19.26 -9.32 -36.87
N SER A 583 20.41 -9.00 -36.28
CA SER A 583 21.30 -9.96 -35.61
C SER A 583 22.17 -9.29 -34.56
N THR A 584 22.72 -10.06 -33.62
CA THR A 584 23.63 -9.57 -32.57
C THR A 584 24.85 -8.84 -33.15
N LEU A 585 25.50 -9.42 -34.17
CA LEU A 585 26.69 -8.83 -34.78
C LEU A 585 26.35 -7.51 -35.51
N ARG A 586 25.20 -7.46 -36.19
CA ARG A 586 24.72 -6.24 -36.84
C ARG A 586 24.35 -5.18 -35.80
N ALA A 587 23.79 -5.57 -34.65
CA ALA A 587 23.51 -4.66 -33.55
C ALA A 587 24.80 -4.04 -33.01
N ILE A 588 25.82 -4.85 -32.71
CA ILE A 588 27.14 -4.36 -32.27
C ILE A 588 27.72 -3.40 -33.30
N SER A 589 27.78 -3.79 -34.58
CA SER A 589 28.33 -2.96 -35.65
C SER A 589 27.58 -1.63 -35.78
N THR A 590 26.25 -1.65 -35.71
CA THR A 590 25.40 -0.46 -35.81
C THR A 590 25.63 0.48 -34.63
N ILE A 591 25.71 -0.06 -33.40
CA ILE A 591 25.97 0.73 -32.19
C ILE A 591 27.37 1.33 -32.22
N VAL A 592 28.39 0.58 -32.64
CA VAL A 592 29.76 1.09 -32.74
C VAL A 592 29.87 2.20 -33.80
N ARG A 593 29.20 2.05 -34.94
CA ARG A 593 29.17 3.09 -35.98
C ARG A 593 28.41 4.35 -35.54
N ALA A 594 27.32 4.21 -34.80
CA ALA A 594 26.46 5.34 -34.40
C ALA A 594 26.89 6.03 -33.09
N GLU A 595 27.39 5.27 -32.12
CA GLU A 595 27.64 5.73 -30.74
C GLU A 595 29.10 5.55 -30.30
N GLY A 596 29.94 4.95 -31.15
CA GLY A 596 31.29 4.53 -30.80
C GLY A 596 31.34 3.33 -29.86
N ILE A 597 32.56 2.86 -29.56
CA ILE A 597 32.79 1.72 -28.66
C ILE A 597 32.21 1.98 -27.26
N ARG A 598 32.27 3.22 -26.78
CA ARG A 598 31.71 3.61 -25.46
C ARG A 598 30.19 3.41 -25.39
N GLY A 599 29.48 3.45 -26.51
CA GLY A 599 28.04 3.18 -26.57
C GLY A 599 27.67 1.78 -26.09
N LEU A 600 28.54 0.78 -26.30
CA LEU A 600 28.34 -0.59 -25.84
C LEU A 600 28.41 -0.74 -24.31
N TYR A 601 28.87 0.28 -23.59
CA TYR A 601 29.10 0.26 -22.14
C TYR A 601 28.15 1.17 -21.36
N LYS A 602 27.07 1.66 -21.98
CA LYS A 602 26.04 2.44 -21.28
C LYS A 602 25.38 1.60 -20.19
N GLY A 603 25.47 2.07 -18.95
CA GLY A 603 24.96 1.35 -17.76
C GLY A 603 25.98 0.44 -17.07
N LEU A 604 27.22 0.31 -17.57
CA LEU A 604 28.27 -0.49 -16.94
C LEU A 604 28.53 -0.07 -15.48
N PRO A 605 28.67 1.22 -15.12
CA PRO A 605 28.95 1.61 -13.73
C PRO A 605 27.90 1.09 -12.74
N ILE A 606 26.61 1.17 -13.09
CA ILE A 606 25.53 0.63 -12.26
C ILE A 606 25.63 -0.89 -12.16
N SER A 607 25.95 -1.56 -13.25
CA SER A 607 26.13 -3.01 -13.24
C SER A 607 27.31 -3.46 -12.36
N LEU A 608 28.39 -2.66 -12.30
CA LEU A 608 29.58 -2.97 -11.49
C LEU A 608 29.35 -2.77 -9.99
N ILE A 609 28.59 -1.73 -9.62
CA ILE A 609 28.17 -1.49 -8.22
C ILE A 609 27.44 -2.71 -7.65
N LYS A 610 26.66 -3.42 -8.48
CA LYS A 610 25.96 -4.64 -8.08
C LYS A 610 26.85 -5.89 -8.13
N SER A 611 27.66 -6.05 -9.17
CA SER A 611 28.43 -7.28 -9.38
C SER A 611 29.62 -7.41 -8.43
N ALA A 612 30.23 -6.30 -8.00
CA ALA A 612 31.39 -6.34 -7.11
C ALA A 612 31.05 -6.92 -5.72
N PRO A 613 30.04 -6.44 -4.98
CA PRO A 613 29.66 -7.01 -3.69
C PRO A 613 29.17 -8.46 -3.81
N ALA A 614 28.38 -8.78 -4.85
CA ALA A 614 27.89 -10.13 -5.08
C ALA A 614 29.05 -11.12 -5.27
N GLY A 615 30.05 -10.75 -6.09
CA GLY A 615 31.25 -11.55 -6.30
C GLY A 615 32.07 -11.77 -5.04
N ALA A 616 32.24 -10.73 -4.21
CA ALA A 616 32.93 -10.85 -2.93
C ALA A 616 32.24 -11.85 -2.01
N VAL A 617 30.92 -11.73 -1.85
CA VAL A 617 30.13 -12.61 -0.97
C VAL A 617 30.16 -14.04 -1.47
N THR A 618 29.90 -14.28 -2.76
CA THR A 618 29.87 -15.64 -3.33
C THR A 618 31.18 -16.40 -3.08
N VAL A 619 32.31 -15.77 -3.37
CA VAL A 619 33.63 -16.40 -3.20
C VAL A 619 34.00 -16.55 -1.74
N TRP A 620 33.77 -15.52 -0.93
CA TRP A 620 34.07 -15.59 0.51
C TRP A 620 33.29 -16.71 1.19
N THR A 621 32.00 -16.84 0.87
CA THR A 621 31.15 -17.93 1.37
C THR A 621 31.66 -19.28 0.88
N TYR A 622 31.96 -19.41 -0.42
CA TYR A 622 32.48 -20.66 -0.99
C TYR A 622 33.76 -21.14 -0.28
N GLU A 623 34.77 -20.27 -0.18
CA GLU A 623 36.06 -20.60 0.46
C GLU A 623 35.91 -20.91 1.94
N ARG A 624 35.03 -20.19 2.65
CA ARG A 624 34.80 -20.42 4.08
C ARG A 624 34.10 -21.74 4.32
N SER A 625 33.06 -22.05 3.54
CA SER A 625 32.37 -23.34 3.57
C SER A 625 33.32 -24.48 3.25
N LEU A 626 34.15 -24.34 2.21
CA LEU A 626 35.13 -25.35 1.83
C LEU A 626 36.16 -25.62 2.94
N LYS A 627 36.73 -24.56 3.56
CA LYS A 627 37.68 -24.70 4.67
C LYS A 627 37.08 -25.40 5.90
N VAL A 628 35.81 -25.14 6.20
CA VAL A 628 35.10 -25.80 7.30
C VAL A 628 34.91 -27.29 6.99
N LEU A 629 34.45 -27.62 5.78
CA LEU A 629 34.23 -29.00 5.36
C LEU A 629 35.53 -29.82 5.33
N MET A 630 36.61 -29.28 4.76
CA MET A 630 37.93 -29.93 4.79
C MET A 630 38.47 -30.11 6.22
N GLY A 631 38.13 -29.21 7.13
CA GLY A 631 38.48 -29.32 8.55
C GLY A 631 37.70 -30.40 9.29
N TRP A 632 36.49 -30.76 8.83
CA TRP A 632 35.71 -31.88 9.34
C TRP A 632 36.26 -33.21 8.80
N ASP A 633 36.51 -33.32 7.50
CA ASP A 633 37.13 -34.52 6.90
C ASP A 633 38.50 -34.83 7.53
N ALA A 634 39.34 -33.81 7.77
CA ALA A 634 40.64 -34.00 8.41
C ALA A 634 40.55 -34.39 9.90
N LYS A 635 39.42 -34.11 10.57
CA LYS A 635 39.14 -34.57 11.93
C LYS A 635 38.62 -36.01 11.95
N GLU A 636 37.76 -36.36 11.00
CA GLU A 636 37.28 -37.74 10.84
C GLU A 636 38.40 -38.70 10.40
N ALA A 637 39.33 -38.27 9.54
CA ALA A 637 40.48 -39.09 9.14
C ALA A 637 41.56 -39.26 10.23
N ARG A 638 41.43 -38.56 11.38
CA ARG A 638 42.31 -38.68 12.56
C ARG A 638 41.68 -39.46 13.71
N LEU A 639 40.39 -39.81 13.60
CA LEU A 639 39.68 -40.75 14.46
C LEU A 639 39.71 -42.14 13.81
#